data_AF-A7HQI0-F1
#
_entry.id   AF-A7HQI0-F1
#
_cell.length_a   1.000
_cell.length_b   1.000
_cell.length_c   1.000
_cell.angle_alpha   90.00
_cell.angle_beta   90.00
_cell.angle_gamma   90.00
#
_symmetry.space_group_name_H-M   'P 1'
#
loop_
_entity.id
_entity.type
_entity.pdbx_description
1 polymer ?
#
loop_
_entity_poly.entity_id
_entity_poly.type
_entity_poly.pdbx_seq_one_letter_code
_entity_poly.pdbx_strand_id
1 'polypeptide(L)'
;MPHLPVRVLSVRPDEPAATDGWRRLSEEAAELGFGSLLWEWSGSIFSDEEIIPPGAAEACETAGLDLLLAVELDRFPIDHQLVHDYPDAFALRRQPGQEAPLDPRKPLPAIGEARARLRSEEAKKALRKPLGERLKSLMTAGAKGFSLLSAERADPAFIKMLTGDLRKKDAPVFLAGPPGLSRAAARSLADTGIDYLISSLGWWDLRAPWLIEEYEELRHVAPLISEVRREQVKEGGDAQAVARLLGAAACTGQGLIVPSGLLTQGHRDAVQRALRLTERAGHLGGEARRLTGSASAVTALLRTDTADMRRAGEAVLLLINGTAEDQPAPDPEDILPAAGAAFDNFTPVEAAGDAFAPLAAGEVRLLAARRAKPVAGGAKANARSVKTAAARPRLVVEDVTPRVEGGDFAVKRVTGEMVTVEATIFADGHEQLAAEIQWRAADKKNWTAVRMEELPNNRWGGEFPLSRLGRHEFAIEAWLDRFGGFRRDFRKKLDADVALAGDFMEGRALVKKALQRADEKTRPVLANIDTQLEKMGNGAEGAVLLLSPELAQLMDRVDDRPHSVRSNPQRVDAERLAARFSSWYELFPRSLTDDPKRHGTFDDVIARLPAIRDMGFDTLYFPPIHPIGRANRKGKNNSLTAEAGDPGSPYAIGSKEGGHDAIHPALGGFDDFDRLVDAAAAQGLEIALDFAIQCSPDHPWLKEHPGWFAWRPDGSLKYAENPPKKYQDIVNVDFYAEDAVPGLWLAWRDVVLLWVSHGVKVFRVDNPHTKPLPFWEWMIGDIRKIHPDVIFLAEAFTAPAMMYRLGKIGFSQSYTYFTWRNHKAELAEYIEELTKTAPKEFYRPHFFVNTPDINPVFLQNSGRPGFRIRAVLAATLSGLFGVYSGFELCEAAALPGREEYADSEKYEIRPRDWQAPGNIIADITLLNRLRRAHPALQTHLNTRFYVAHNDSILYYGKPSSDGSDIILVAVSLDPFHPQEADFEVPLWEFGLPDHGSVAVEDLAEGYHFHWRGKYQHIRLEPEQPYRIWRISPGGAS
;
A
#
# COMPACT_ATOMS: atom_id res chain seq x y z
N MET A 1 35.85 15.90 -38.12
CA MET A 1 35.30 16.41 -36.84
C MET A 1 36.42 17.16 -36.16
N PRO A 2 36.18 18.31 -35.52
CA PRO A 2 37.23 18.97 -34.76
C PRO A 2 37.70 18.04 -33.62
N HIS A 3 38.98 18.12 -33.25
CA HIS A 3 39.59 17.25 -32.24
C HIS A 3 39.01 17.59 -30.86
N LEU A 4 38.22 16.67 -30.30
CA LEU A 4 37.78 16.73 -28.90
C LEU A 4 38.78 15.97 -28.00
N PRO A 5 39.04 16.44 -26.77
CA PRO A 5 38.51 17.67 -26.16
C PRO A 5 39.21 18.96 -26.63
N VAL A 6 38.48 20.07 -26.58
CA VAL A 6 39.06 21.41 -26.78
C VAL A 6 39.61 21.96 -25.46
N ARG A 7 40.85 22.46 -25.47
CA ARG A 7 41.54 23.01 -24.30
C ARG A 7 42.15 24.35 -24.66
N VAL A 8 41.54 25.43 -24.19
CA VAL A 8 41.86 26.81 -24.61
C VAL A 8 42.35 27.61 -23.40
N LEU A 9 43.48 28.30 -23.54
CA LEU A 9 43.92 29.29 -22.57
C LEU A 9 43.53 30.69 -23.08
N SER A 10 42.72 31.43 -22.34
CA SER A 10 42.27 32.77 -22.71
C SER A 10 43.15 33.86 -22.09
N VAL A 11 43.52 34.85 -22.90
CA VAL A 11 44.48 35.93 -22.55
C VAL A 11 43.89 37.28 -22.93
N ARG A 12 43.95 38.27 -22.03
CA ARG A 12 43.48 39.65 -22.28
C ARG A 12 44.63 40.67 -22.41
N PRO A 13 44.39 41.81 -23.09
CA PRO A 13 45.38 42.88 -23.23
C PRO A 13 45.86 43.54 -21.93
N ASP A 14 45.05 43.50 -20.86
CA ASP A 14 45.35 44.11 -19.56
C ASP A 14 46.14 43.17 -18.61
N GLU A 15 46.46 41.95 -19.02
CA GLU A 15 47.14 40.97 -18.18
C GLU A 15 48.67 41.05 -18.30
N PRO A 16 49.44 40.84 -17.20
CA PRO A 16 50.92 40.83 -17.23
C PRO A 16 51.50 39.82 -18.21
N ALA A 17 50.77 38.73 -18.47
CA ALA A 17 51.11 37.69 -19.45
C ALA A 17 51.16 38.23 -20.90
N ALA A 18 50.47 39.33 -21.19
CA ALA A 18 50.53 40.02 -22.48
C ALA A 18 51.79 40.90 -22.63
N THR A 19 52.48 41.22 -21.51
CA THR A 19 53.68 42.09 -21.48
C THR A 19 55.01 41.34 -21.26
N ASP A 20 55.01 40.16 -20.63
CA ASP A 20 56.23 39.40 -20.28
C ASP A 20 56.75 38.43 -21.37
N GLY A 21 56.15 38.45 -22.57
CA GLY A 21 56.65 37.77 -23.78
C GLY A 21 55.84 36.51 -24.18
N TRP A 22 55.21 36.59 -25.34
CA TRP A 22 54.35 35.54 -25.95
C TRP A 22 54.97 34.14 -26.04
N ARG A 23 56.29 34.06 -26.19
CA ARG A 23 57.03 32.78 -26.28
C ARG A 23 56.88 31.93 -25.01
N ARG A 24 57.13 32.54 -23.85
CA ARG A 24 57.07 31.84 -22.55
C ARG A 24 55.66 31.35 -22.24
N LEU A 25 54.66 32.21 -22.46
CA LEU A 25 53.26 31.87 -22.25
C LEU A 25 52.81 30.71 -23.14
N SER A 26 53.23 30.71 -24.41
CA SER A 26 52.89 29.66 -25.37
C SER A 26 53.55 28.32 -25.02
N GLU A 27 54.83 28.34 -24.64
CA GLU A 27 55.54 27.14 -24.16
C GLU A 27 54.88 26.57 -22.89
N GLU A 28 54.57 27.43 -21.91
CA GLU A 28 53.91 27.02 -20.66
C GLU A 28 52.51 26.46 -20.89
N ALA A 29 51.72 27.08 -21.79
CA ALA A 29 50.41 26.59 -22.17
C ALA A 29 50.48 25.21 -22.85
N ALA A 30 51.43 25.01 -23.77
CA ALA A 30 51.65 23.73 -24.43
C ALA A 30 52.10 22.64 -23.45
N GLU A 31 53.02 22.94 -22.53
CA GLU A 31 53.47 22.01 -21.47
C GLU A 31 52.32 21.55 -20.55
N LEU A 32 51.39 22.45 -20.25
CA LEU A 32 50.20 22.12 -19.44
C LEU A 32 49.17 21.29 -20.21
N GLY A 33 49.27 21.23 -21.54
CA GLY A 33 48.38 20.45 -22.41
C GLY A 33 47.23 21.25 -23.03
N PHE A 34 47.34 22.58 -23.10
CA PHE A 34 46.43 23.38 -23.93
C PHE A 34 46.69 23.11 -25.42
N GLY A 35 45.65 23.23 -26.25
CA GLY A 35 45.76 23.11 -27.72
C GLY A 35 45.60 24.45 -28.44
N SER A 36 45.07 25.46 -27.75
CA SER A 36 44.82 26.77 -28.35
C SER A 36 44.98 27.90 -27.34
N LEU A 37 45.37 29.07 -27.83
CA LEU A 37 45.39 30.33 -27.11
C LEU A 37 44.30 31.24 -27.66
N LEU A 38 43.39 31.71 -26.82
CA LEU A 38 42.36 32.69 -27.19
C LEU A 38 42.79 34.08 -26.76
N TRP A 39 43.01 34.97 -27.73
CA TRP A 39 43.27 36.37 -27.47
C TRP A 39 41.95 37.16 -27.43
N GLU A 40 41.60 37.68 -26.26
CA GLU A 40 40.38 38.45 -26.01
C GLU A 40 40.54 39.93 -26.39
N TRP A 41 40.61 40.19 -27.70
CA TRP A 41 40.64 41.56 -28.22
C TRP A 41 39.34 42.31 -27.91
N SER A 42 39.46 43.50 -27.33
CA SER A 42 38.32 44.31 -26.90
C SER A 42 38.00 45.49 -27.82
N GLY A 43 38.76 45.69 -28.90
CA GLY A 43 38.54 46.75 -29.89
C GLY A 43 37.76 46.30 -31.13
N SER A 44 37.52 47.20 -32.08
CA SER A 44 36.98 46.82 -33.40
C SER A 44 38.04 46.05 -34.20
N ILE A 45 37.63 45.07 -35.00
CA ILE A 45 38.53 44.46 -35.98
C ILE A 45 38.86 45.39 -37.15
N PHE A 46 38.24 46.56 -37.25
CA PHE A 46 38.50 47.58 -38.26
C PHE A 46 39.26 48.80 -37.71
N SER A 47 39.79 48.72 -36.49
CA SER A 47 40.70 49.75 -35.98
C SER A 47 42.02 49.76 -36.76
N ASP A 48 42.69 50.92 -36.77
CA ASP A 48 44.06 51.07 -37.26
C ASP A 48 45.10 50.45 -36.31
N GLU A 49 44.68 50.01 -35.12
CA GLU A 49 45.52 49.29 -34.15
C GLU A 49 45.87 47.87 -34.63
N GLU A 50 47.03 47.39 -34.21
CA GLU A 50 47.48 46.02 -34.47
C GLU A 50 46.71 45.03 -33.59
N ILE A 51 45.81 44.26 -34.21
CA ILE A 51 44.86 43.37 -33.50
C ILE A 51 45.55 42.12 -32.93
N ILE A 52 46.48 41.54 -33.70
CA ILE A 52 47.29 40.40 -33.26
C ILE A 52 48.58 40.97 -32.68
N PRO A 53 48.88 40.75 -31.40
CA PRO A 53 50.10 41.28 -30.79
C PRO A 53 51.37 40.77 -31.51
N PRO A 54 52.39 41.63 -31.70
CA PRO A 54 53.65 41.23 -32.33
C PRO A 54 54.26 39.97 -31.70
N GLY A 55 54.60 38.98 -32.53
CA GLY A 55 55.21 37.73 -32.10
C GLY A 55 54.25 36.70 -31.47
N ALA A 56 52.97 37.03 -31.25
CA ALA A 56 51.99 36.10 -30.68
C ALA A 56 51.73 34.90 -31.59
N ALA A 57 51.52 35.14 -32.90
CA ALA A 57 51.26 34.10 -33.87
C ALA A 57 52.45 33.14 -34.03
N GLU A 58 53.67 33.67 -34.16
CA GLU A 58 54.91 32.89 -34.29
C GLU A 58 55.19 32.06 -33.02
N ALA A 59 54.94 32.63 -31.84
CA ALA A 59 55.09 31.93 -30.57
C ALA A 59 54.10 30.77 -30.43
N CYS A 60 52.83 30.97 -30.79
CA CYS A 60 51.83 29.91 -30.79
C CYS A 60 52.21 28.79 -31.76
N GLU A 61 52.58 29.14 -32.99
CA GLU A 61 52.98 28.18 -34.02
C GLU A 61 54.22 27.35 -33.59
N THR A 62 55.22 28.01 -32.99
CA THR A 62 56.42 27.33 -32.45
C THR A 62 56.09 26.35 -31.32
N ALA A 63 55.13 26.71 -30.46
CA ALA A 63 54.67 25.86 -29.36
C ALA A 63 53.64 24.79 -29.79
N GLY A 64 53.19 24.80 -31.05
CA GLY A 64 52.17 23.88 -31.56
C GLY A 64 50.74 24.21 -31.11
N LEU A 65 50.47 25.48 -30.79
CA LEU A 65 49.16 25.99 -30.37
C LEU A 65 48.45 26.74 -31.50
N ASP A 66 47.13 26.59 -31.57
CA ASP A 66 46.30 27.42 -32.45
C ASP A 66 45.98 28.77 -31.79
N LEU A 67 46.30 29.88 -32.47
CA LEU A 67 45.91 31.22 -32.02
C LEU A 67 44.48 31.55 -32.48
N LEU A 68 43.57 31.68 -31.52
CA LEU A 68 42.18 32.09 -31.71
C LEU A 68 42.00 33.57 -31.33
N LEU A 69 41.15 34.29 -32.06
CA LEU A 69 40.85 35.69 -31.78
C LEU A 69 39.39 35.88 -31.35
N ALA A 70 39.15 36.52 -30.21
CA ALA A 70 37.81 36.98 -29.87
C ALA A 70 37.47 38.22 -30.71
N VAL A 71 36.32 38.19 -31.39
CA VAL A 71 35.93 39.25 -32.32
C VAL A 71 34.45 39.61 -32.18
N GLU A 72 34.16 40.91 -32.26
CA GLU A 72 32.80 41.45 -32.41
C GLU A 72 32.57 41.86 -33.87
N LEU A 73 31.72 41.11 -34.59
CA LEU A 73 31.45 41.36 -36.01
C LEU A 73 30.66 42.65 -36.27
N ASP A 74 29.96 43.15 -35.25
CA ASP A 74 29.09 44.32 -35.36
C ASP A 74 29.80 45.62 -34.99
N ARG A 75 31.06 45.59 -34.52
CA ARG A 75 31.71 46.77 -33.94
C ARG A 75 32.66 47.44 -34.93
N PHE A 76 32.45 48.73 -35.20
CA PHE A 76 33.24 49.52 -36.15
C PHE A 76 33.62 50.89 -35.56
N PRO A 77 34.81 51.44 -35.91
CA PRO A 77 35.11 52.84 -35.63
C PRO A 77 34.06 53.74 -36.28
N ILE A 78 33.68 54.81 -35.59
CA ILE A 78 32.56 55.67 -36.00
C ILE A 78 32.81 56.44 -37.31
N ASP A 79 34.08 56.68 -37.60
CA ASP A 79 34.65 57.37 -38.76
C ASP A 79 35.09 56.39 -39.87
N HIS A 80 34.84 55.09 -39.69
CA HIS A 80 35.22 54.10 -40.69
C HIS A 80 34.41 54.29 -41.98
N GLN A 81 35.08 54.18 -43.14
CA GLN A 81 34.47 54.45 -44.46
C GLN A 81 33.16 53.67 -44.69
N LEU A 82 33.09 52.40 -44.27
CA LEU A 82 31.86 51.60 -44.38
C LEU A 82 30.66 52.17 -43.60
N VAL A 83 30.91 52.85 -42.48
CA VAL A 83 29.87 53.51 -41.67
C VAL A 83 29.33 54.74 -42.40
N HIS A 84 30.22 55.47 -43.10
CA HIS A 84 29.87 56.61 -43.93
C HIS A 84 29.13 56.20 -45.22
N ASP A 85 29.58 55.14 -45.89
CA ASP A 85 29.04 54.68 -47.17
C ASP A 85 27.67 54.01 -47.04
N TYR A 86 27.42 53.35 -45.91
CA TYR A 86 26.21 52.56 -45.67
C TYR A 86 25.55 52.90 -44.32
N PRO A 87 25.16 54.17 -44.07
CA PRO A 87 24.70 54.61 -42.75
C PRO A 87 23.47 53.83 -42.24
N ASP A 88 22.59 53.36 -43.13
CA ASP A 88 21.40 52.57 -42.78
C ASP A 88 21.74 51.17 -42.24
N ALA A 89 22.93 50.65 -42.57
CA ALA A 89 23.46 49.39 -42.07
C ALA A 89 24.00 49.48 -40.63
N PHE A 90 24.08 50.68 -40.03
CA PHE A 90 24.65 50.90 -38.70
C PHE A 90 23.66 51.59 -37.74
N ALA A 91 23.77 51.23 -36.46
CA ALA A 91 23.21 51.95 -35.34
C ALA A 91 24.31 52.79 -34.70
N LEU A 92 24.09 54.10 -34.63
CA LEU A 92 24.99 55.06 -34.01
C LEU A 92 24.44 55.47 -32.66
N ARG A 93 25.25 55.33 -31.60
CA ARG A 93 24.90 55.89 -30.29
C ARG A 93 25.12 57.39 -30.34
N ARG A 94 24.05 58.17 -30.23
CA ARG A 94 24.08 59.63 -30.26
C ARG A 94 23.68 60.16 -28.88
N GLN A 95 24.52 60.99 -28.26
CA GLN A 95 24.21 61.65 -27.00
C GLN A 95 24.25 63.18 -27.18
N PRO A 96 23.51 63.95 -26.36
CA PRO A 96 23.69 65.38 -26.29
C PRO A 96 25.12 65.69 -25.88
N GLY A 97 25.82 66.55 -26.64
CA GLY A 97 27.05 67.16 -26.14
C GLY A 97 26.73 67.92 -24.85
N GLN A 98 27.60 67.86 -23.84
CA GLN A 98 27.32 68.36 -22.49
C GLN A 98 27.04 69.88 -22.40
N GLU A 99 27.15 70.67 -23.49
CA GLU A 99 27.07 72.13 -23.41
C GLU A 99 26.27 72.83 -24.53
N ALA A 100 25.35 72.16 -25.25
CA ALA A 100 24.53 72.85 -26.27
C ALA A 100 23.03 72.51 -26.21
N PRO A 101 22.12 73.49 -26.40
CA PRO A 101 20.68 73.23 -26.46
C PRO A 101 20.36 72.28 -27.63
N LEU A 102 19.62 71.23 -27.34
CA LEU A 102 19.15 70.22 -28.30
C LEU A 102 18.30 70.88 -29.40
N ASP A 103 18.81 70.98 -30.63
CA ASP A 103 18.02 71.34 -31.82
C ASP A 103 17.27 70.10 -32.33
N PRO A 104 15.93 70.02 -32.19
CA PRO A 104 15.16 68.84 -32.57
C PRO A 104 15.16 68.54 -34.08
N ARG A 105 15.73 69.42 -34.92
CA ARG A 105 15.85 69.23 -36.37
C ARG A 105 17.21 68.68 -36.82
N LYS A 106 18.20 68.60 -35.92
CA LYS A 106 19.54 68.08 -36.22
C LYS A 106 19.80 66.84 -35.38
N PRO A 107 20.23 65.72 -36.00
CA PRO A 107 20.49 64.52 -35.23
C PRO A 107 21.76 64.73 -34.38
N LEU A 108 21.69 64.31 -33.12
CA LEU A 108 22.76 64.41 -32.13
C LEU A 108 24.11 63.88 -32.66
N PRO A 109 25.26 64.44 -32.24
CA PRO A 109 26.56 63.89 -32.59
C PRO A 109 26.67 62.45 -32.09
N ALA A 110 27.17 61.58 -32.95
CA ALA A 110 27.44 60.19 -32.60
C ALA A 110 28.74 60.14 -31.79
N ILE A 111 28.76 59.36 -30.72
CA ILE A 111 29.94 59.20 -29.84
C ILE A 111 30.22 57.71 -29.62
N GLY A 112 31.51 57.37 -29.50
CA GLY A 112 31.97 55.99 -29.34
C GLY A 112 32.13 55.29 -30.68
N GLU A 113 31.41 54.18 -30.87
CA GLU A 113 31.56 53.28 -32.01
C GLU A 113 30.24 53.05 -32.73
N ALA A 114 30.31 52.66 -34.00
CA ALA A 114 29.16 52.25 -34.78
C ALA A 114 28.89 50.74 -34.58
N ARG A 115 27.60 50.38 -34.42
CA ARG A 115 27.16 48.99 -34.31
C ARG A 115 26.41 48.55 -35.57
N ALA A 116 26.95 47.61 -36.34
CA ALA A 116 26.31 47.11 -37.55
C ALA A 116 25.01 46.36 -37.24
N ARG A 117 23.94 46.66 -37.99
CA ARG A 117 22.64 45.99 -37.91
C ARG A 117 22.67 44.71 -38.72
N LEU A 118 23.47 43.73 -38.31
CA LEU A 118 23.76 42.49 -39.08
C LEU A 118 22.54 41.59 -39.39
N ARG A 119 21.34 41.95 -38.92
CA ARG A 119 20.06 41.34 -39.31
C ARG A 119 19.34 42.04 -40.47
N SER A 120 19.71 43.27 -40.80
CA SER A 120 19.08 44.03 -41.90
C SER A 120 19.64 43.59 -43.25
N GLU A 121 18.82 43.62 -44.29
CA GLU A 121 19.23 43.23 -45.65
C GLU A 121 20.31 44.17 -46.21
N GLU A 122 20.31 45.44 -45.79
CA GLU A 122 21.30 46.44 -46.14
C GLU A 122 22.68 46.06 -45.60
N ALA A 123 22.77 45.72 -44.31
CA ALA A 123 24.01 45.28 -43.69
C ALA A 123 24.52 43.96 -44.28
N LYS A 124 23.63 43.00 -44.55
CA LYS A 124 24.00 41.72 -45.17
C LYS A 124 24.66 41.90 -46.53
N LYS A 125 24.15 42.81 -47.37
CA LYS A 125 24.71 43.08 -48.70
C LYS A 125 26.00 43.89 -48.63
N ALA A 126 26.04 44.93 -47.80
CA ALA A 126 27.17 45.85 -47.72
C ALA A 126 28.39 45.26 -46.99
N LEU A 127 28.17 44.51 -45.90
CA LEU A 127 29.23 44.17 -44.95
C LEU A 127 29.78 42.75 -45.11
N ARG A 128 29.08 41.84 -45.81
CA ARG A 128 29.53 40.44 -45.97
C ARG A 128 30.96 40.34 -46.52
N LYS A 129 31.22 40.97 -47.66
CA LYS A 129 32.51 40.88 -48.35
C LYS A 129 33.63 41.57 -47.54
N PRO A 130 33.46 42.81 -47.05
CA PRO A 130 34.47 43.46 -46.20
C PRO A 130 34.79 42.68 -44.91
N LEU A 131 33.78 42.16 -44.21
CA LEU A 131 34.00 41.32 -43.01
C LEU A 131 34.74 40.03 -43.37
N GLY A 132 34.35 39.36 -44.45
CA GLY A 132 35.04 38.15 -44.91
C GLY A 132 36.50 38.40 -45.31
N GLU A 133 36.79 39.51 -46.00
CA GLU A 133 38.16 39.90 -46.37
C GLU A 133 39.01 40.28 -45.15
N ARG A 134 38.43 41.00 -44.17
CA ARG A 134 39.14 41.35 -42.95
C ARG A 134 39.48 40.13 -42.10
N LEU A 135 38.55 39.19 -41.92
CA LEU A 135 38.83 37.94 -41.22
C LEU A 135 39.89 37.11 -41.95
N LYS A 136 39.88 37.06 -43.30
CA LYS A 136 40.96 36.42 -44.08
C LYS A 136 42.32 37.09 -43.89
N SER A 137 42.36 38.41 -43.79
CA SER A 137 43.59 39.14 -43.49
C SER A 137 44.13 38.77 -42.11
N LEU A 138 43.27 38.62 -41.10
CA LEU A 138 43.68 38.16 -39.77
C LEU A 138 44.19 36.71 -39.78
N MET A 139 43.57 35.83 -40.58
CA MET A 139 44.08 34.47 -40.77
C MET A 139 45.44 34.44 -41.46
N THR A 140 45.66 35.32 -42.44
CA THR A 140 46.95 35.48 -43.12
C THR A 140 48.02 36.00 -42.15
N ALA A 141 47.62 36.79 -41.16
CA ALA A 141 48.47 37.27 -40.07
C ALA A 141 48.68 36.23 -38.93
N GLY A 142 48.15 35.02 -39.08
CA GLY A 142 48.45 33.88 -38.19
C GLY A 142 47.28 33.38 -37.34
N ALA A 143 46.09 34.01 -37.40
CA ALA A 143 44.91 33.50 -36.69
C ALA A 143 44.42 32.16 -37.27
N LYS A 144 44.21 31.17 -36.40
CA LYS A 144 43.72 29.83 -36.74
C LYS A 144 42.23 29.63 -36.44
N GLY A 145 41.58 30.61 -35.83
CA GLY A 145 40.15 30.58 -35.56
C GLY A 145 39.65 31.84 -34.84
N PHE A 146 38.34 31.88 -34.57
CA PHE A 146 37.66 33.05 -34.04
C PHE A 146 36.63 32.68 -32.97
N SER A 147 36.59 33.43 -31.86
CA SER A 147 35.49 33.41 -30.89
C SER A 147 34.56 34.60 -31.16
N LEU A 148 33.35 34.34 -31.66
CA LEU A 148 32.38 35.35 -32.05
C LEU A 148 31.53 35.77 -30.84
N LEU A 149 31.90 36.88 -30.20
CA LEU A 149 31.33 37.29 -28.91
C LEU A 149 29.85 37.73 -28.97
N SER A 150 29.40 38.27 -30.11
CA SER A 150 28.04 38.79 -30.34
C SER A 150 27.36 38.15 -31.57
N ALA A 151 27.60 36.85 -31.79
CA ALA A 151 27.10 36.13 -32.97
C ALA A 151 25.58 36.20 -33.13
N GLU A 152 24.82 36.29 -32.04
CA GLU A 152 23.36 36.37 -32.02
C GLU A 152 22.78 37.66 -32.60
N ARG A 153 23.59 38.72 -32.66
CA ARG A 153 23.18 39.99 -33.25
C ARG A 153 23.17 39.96 -34.78
N ALA A 154 23.76 38.92 -35.37
CA ALA A 154 23.72 38.68 -36.80
C ALA A 154 22.56 37.76 -37.21
N ASP A 155 22.21 37.81 -38.49
CA ASP A 155 21.34 36.81 -39.09
C ASP A 155 22.07 35.46 -39.26
N PRO A 156 21.46 34.32 -38.92
CA PRO A 156 22.09 33.00 -39.07
C PRO A 156 22.61 32.70 -40.48
N ALA A 157 21.89 33.13 -41.54
CA ALA A 157 22.34 32.93 -42.90
C ALA A 157 23.59 33.77 -43.21
N PHE A 158 23.69 34.97 -42.63
CA PHE A 158 24.88 35.80 -42.73
C PHE A 158 26.11 35.12 -42.11
N ILE A 159 25.97 34.57 -40.89
CA ILE A 159 27.04 33.81 -40.23
C ILE A 159 27.43 32.58 -41.05
N LYS A 160 26.45 31.80 -41.51
CA LYS A 160 26.67 30.61 -42.36
C LYS A 160 27.47 30.92 -43.62
N MET A 161 27.13 32.01 -44.28
CA MET A 161 27.83 32.45 -45.49
C MET A 161 29.24 32.94 -45.17
N LEU A 162 29.43 33.67 -44.08
CA LEU A 162 30.72 34.18 -43.64
C LEU A 162 31.69 33.05 -43.25
N THR A 163 31.25 32.12 -42.39
CA THR A 163 32.06 30.95 -42.00
C THR A 163 32.35 30.05 -43.21
N GLY A 164 31.36 29.83 -44.09
CA GLY A 164 31.53 29.07 -45.32
C GLY A 164 32.54 29.70 -46.29
N ASP A 165 32.57 31.04 -46.40
CA ASP A 165 33.53 31.75 -47.26
C ASP A 165 34.97 31.71 -46.72
N LEU A 166 35.14 31.58 -45.40
CA LEU A 166 36.44 31.42 -44.75
C LEU A 166 36.97 29.99 -44.85
N ARG A 167 36.07 28.99 -44.80
CA ARG A 167 36.43 27.56 -44.88
C ARG A 167 36.85 27.06 -46.27
N LYS A 168 36.70 27.87 -47.33
CA LYS A 168 37.02 27.46 -48.71
C LYS A 168 38.51 27.19 -48.94
N LYS A 169 39.40 27.79 -48.15
CA LYS A 169 40.86 27.75 -48.34
C LYS A 169 41.60 27.19 -47.11
N ASP A 170 41.09 27.49 -45.93
CA ASP A 170 41.65 27.08 -44.64
C ASP A 170 40.54 26.45 -43.78
N ALA A 171 40.88 25.86 -42.63
CA ALA A 171 39.90 25.23 -41.73
C ALA A 171 39.86 25.93 -40.35
N PRO A 172 39.41 27.20 -40.27
CA PRO A 172 39.38 27.92 -39.00
C PRO A 172 38.35 27.33 -38.02
N VAL A 173 38.69 27.35 -36.74
CA VAL A 173 37.78 26.99 -35.63
C VAL A 173 36.93 28.18 -35.25
N PHE A 174 35.62 28.01 -35.13
CA PHE A 174 34.68 29.04 -34.66
C PHE A 174 34.06 28.66 -33.32
N LEU A 175 34.27 29.51 -32.32
CA LEU A 175 33.58 29.48 -31.03
C LEU A 175 32.50 30.56 -31.01
N ALA A 176 31.37 30.31 -30.36
CA ALA A 176 30.38 31.35 -30.08
C ALA A 176 29.69 31.05 -28.74
N GLY A 177 29.28 32.04 -27.96
CA GLY A 177 28.65 31.81 -26.65
C GLY A 177 29.24 32.70 -25.56
N PRO A 178 28.65 32.71 -24.35
CA PRO A 178 27.98 33.88 -23.77
C PRO A 178 28.92 34.84 -23.04
N PRO A 179 28.55 36.15 -22.97
CA PRO A 179 27.51 36.62 -22.03
C PRO A 179 26.23 37.23 -22.65
N GLY A 180 25.05 36.71 -22.26
CA GLY A 180 23.72 37.29 -22.57
C GLY A 180 22.89 36.55 -23.64
N LEU A 181 23.41 35.45 -24.16
CA LEU A 181 22.78 34.67 -25.23
C LEU A 181 21.50 33.96 -24.73
N SER A 182 20.35 34.23 -25.36
CA SER A 182 19.13 33.48 -25.05
C SER A 182 19.18 32.08 -25.70
N ARG A 183 18.46 31.13 -25.11
CA ARG A 183 18.32 29.76 -25.65
C ARG A 183 17.88 29.72 -27.12
N ALA A 184 16.92 30.57 -27.51
CA ALA A 184 16.46 30.69 -28.89
C ALA A 184 17.56 31.22 -29.83
N ALA A 185 18.38 32.16 -29.34
CA ALA A 185 19.50 32.69 -30.10
C ALA A 185 20.62 31.64 -30.27
N ALA A 186 20.96 30.88 -29.24
CA ALA A 186 21.92 29.80 -29.34
C ALA A 186 21.47 28.71 -30.34
N ARG A 187 20.19 28.31 -30.33
CA ARG A 187 19.62 27.38 -31.34
C ARG A 187 19.72 27.94 -32.76
N SER A 188 19.59 29.24 -32.95
CA SER A 188 19.67 29.87 -34.27
C SER A 188 21.06 29.75 -34.90
N LEU A 189 22.10 29.43 -34.13
CA LEU A 189 23.45 29.18 -34.62
C LEU A 189 23.63 27.77 -35.20
N ALA A 190 22.61 26.90 -35.13
CA ALA A 190 22.63 25.60 -35.78
C ALA A 190 22.88 25.74 -37.29
N ASP A 191 23.72 24.84 -37.84
CA ASP A 191 24.10 24.81 -39.25
C ASP A 191 24.76 26.09 -39.80
N THR A 192 25.22 27.00 -38.94
CA THR A 192 25.91 28.24 -39.33
C THR A 192 27.43 28.09 -39.43
N GLY A 193 27.97 26.89 -39.17
CA GLY A 193 29.40 26.61 -39.23
C GLY A 193 30.20 27.00 -37.98
N ILE A 194 29.51 27.28 -36.86
CA ILE A 194 30.11 27.33 -35.51
C ILE A 194 30.52 25.92 -35.10
N ASP A 195 31.76 25.73 -34.65
CA ASP A 195 32.28 24.43 -34.22
C ASP A 195 31.94 24.13 -32.76
N TYR A 196 31.89 25.16 -31.92
CA TYR A 196 31.67 25.00 -30.48
C TYR A 196 30.83 26.13 -29.90
N LEU A 197 29.93 25.78 -28.97
CA LEU A 197 29.22 26.74 -28.14
C LEU A 197 29.89 26.88 -26.78
N ILE A 198 30.07 28.09 -26.28
CA ILE A 198 30.51 28.31 -24.90
C ILE A 198 29.28 28.14 -23.99
N SER A 199 29.39 27.35 -22.92
CA SER A 199 28.30 27.12 -21.95
C SER A 199 28.16 28.28 -20.96
N SER A 200 26.99 28.40 -20.32
CA SER A 200 26.74 29.37 -19.25
C SER A 200 27.28 28.95 -17.87
N LEU A 201 28.22 27.99 -17.80
CA LEU A 201 28.81 27.52 -16.54
C LEU A 201 29.37 28.66 -15.67
N GLY A 202 29.83 29.74 -16.30
CA GLY A 202 30.32 30.94 -15.62
C GLY A 202 29.31 31.66 -14.69
N TRP A 203 28.02 31.31 -14.76
CA TRP A 203 26.97 31.83 -13.86
C TRP A 203 26.34 30.75 -12.98
N TRP A 204 26.82 29.50 -13.08
CA TRP A 204 26.23 28.36 -12.40
C TRP A 204 26.70 28.28 -10.93
N ASP A 205 25.75 28.04 -10.04
CA ASP A 205 25.95 27.90 -8.58
C ASP A 205 26.36 26.47 -8.17
N LEU A 206 26.70 25.62 -9.14
CA LEU A 206 26.99 24.19 -8.99
C LEU A 206 25.79 23.32 -8.57
N ARG A 207 24.59 23.90 -8.45
CA ARG A 207 23.40 23.23 -7.90
C ARG A 207 22.10 23.54 -8.62
N ALA A 208 22.05 24.46 -9.57
CA ALA A 208 20.82 24.79 -10.27
C ALA A 208 20.62 23.85 -11.48
N PRO A 209 19.37 23.47 -11.82
CA PRO A 209 19.12 22.53 -12.90
C PRO A 209 19.35 23.15 -14.30
N TRP A 210 19.28 24.47 -14.42
CA TRP A 210 19.28 25.17 -15.70
C TRP A 210 20.53 24.93 -16.56
N LEU A 211 21.67 24.57 -15.96
CA LEU A 211 22.88 24.27 -16.73
C LEU A 211 22.73 22.97 -17.52
N ILE A 212 22.08 21.96 -16.94
CA ILE A 212 21.80 20.70 -17.62
C ILE A 212 20.71 20.90 -18.67
N GLU A 213 19.72 21.74 -18.39
CA GLU A 213 18.73 22.13 -19.38
C GLU A 213 19.37 22.83 -20.60
N GLU A 214 20.32 23.74 -20.37
CA GLU A 214 21.09 24.38 -21.43
C GLU A 214 21.91 23.36 -22.21
N TYR A 215 22.64 22.47 -21.53
CA TYR A 215 23.43 21.43 -22.16
C TYR A 215 22.58 20.54 -23.08
N GLU A 216 21.46 20.02 -22.57
CA GLU A 216 20.55 19.15 -23.34
C GLU A 216 19.91 19.88 -24.52
N GLU A 217 19.61 21.16 -24.35
CA GLU A 217 19.03 21.99 -25.40
C GLU A 217 20.02 22.32 -26.53
N LEU A 218 21.31 22.51 -26.19
CA LEU A 218 22.31 23.02 -27.11
C LEU A 218 23.27 21.96 -27.65
N ARG A 219 23.41 20.80 -27.02
CA ARG A 219 24.33 19.72 -27.49
C ARG A 219 24.03 19.23 -28.91
N HIS A 220 22.80 19.41 -29.38
CA HIS A 220 22.39 19.10 -30.76
C HIS A 220 22.74 20.19 -31.78
N VAL A 221 23.10 21.39 -31.31
CA VAL A 221 23.49 22.54 -32.14
C VAL A 221 24.97 22.47 -32.47
N ALA A 222 25.82 22.42 -31.43
CA ALA A 222 27.26 22.19 -31.51
C ALA A 222 27.77 21.70 -30.15
N PRO A 223 28.93 21.01 -30.06
CA PRO A 223 29.54 20.64 -28.79
C PRO A 223 29.74 21.86 -27.87
N LEU A 224 29.39 21.71 -26.58
CA LEU A 224 29.56 22.77 -25.60
C LEU A 224 30.94 22.73 -24.95
N ILE A 225 31.58 23.88 -24.80
CA ILE A 225 32.83 24.09 -24.07
C ILE A 225 32.51 24.90 -22.82
N SER A 226 33.06 24.50 -21.68
CA SER A 226 32.88 25.22 -20.43
C SER A 226 33.97 26.27 -20.24
N GLU A 227 33.58 27.49 -19.91
CA GLU A 227 34.49 28.60 -19.62
C GLU A 227 34.49 28.88 -18.12
N VAL A 228 35.70 28.90 -17.52
CA VAL A 228 35.89 29.47 -16.19
C VAL A 228 36.12 30.96 -16.35
N ARG A 229 35.25 31.80 -15.78
CA ARG A 229 35.33 33.24 -15.99
C ARG A 229 36.25 33.90 -14.98
N ARG A 230 36.95 34.96 -15.42
CA ARG A 230 37.79 35.78 -14.53
C ARG A 230 36.97 36.38 -13.40
N GLU A 231 35.72 36.80 -13.64
CA GLU A 231 34.88 37.40 -12.59
C GLU A 231 34.54 36.41 -11.46
N GLN A 232 34.64 35.10 -11.71
CA GLN A 232 34.45 34.05 -10.71
C GLN A 232 35.73 33.78 -9.89
N VAL A 233 36.89 34.24 -10.36
CA VAL A 233 38.20 34.02 -9.75
C VAL A 233 38.77 35.36 -9.28
N LYS A 234 38.63 35.65 -7.98
CA LYS A 234 39.22 36.85 -7.36
C LYS A 234 40.70 36.63 -7.07
N GLU A 235 41.50 37.68 -7.24
CA GLU A 235 42.90 37.69 -6.85
C GLU A 235 43.03 37.44 -5.33
N GLY A 236 43.81 36.42 -4.93
CA GLY A 236 43.87 35.93 -3.54
C GLY A 236 42.69 35.06 -3.08
N GLY A 237 41.90 34.53 -4.01
CA GLY A 237 40.76 33.66 -3.73
C GLY A 237 41.12 32.29 -3.15
N ASP A 238 40.12 31.61 -2.57
CA ASP A 238 40.25 30.27 -2.01
C ASP A 238 40.64 29.24 -3.10
N ALA A 239 41.82 28.63 -2.95
CA ALA A 239 42.34 27.63 -3.88
C ALA A 239 41.43 26.41 -4.04
N GLN A 240 40.67 26.04 -3.00
CA GLN A 240 39.70 24.94 -3.07
C GLN A 240 38.49 25.33 -3.92
N ALA A 241 37.99 26.56 -3.78
CA ALA A 241 36.90 27.08 -4.61
C ALA A 241 37.29 27.14 -6.10
N VAL A 242 38.52 27.56 -6.40
CA VAL A 242 39.06 27.58 -7.78
C VAL A 242 39.20 26.15 -8.34
N ALA A 243 39.75 25.22 -7.56
CA ALA A 243 39.87 23.82 -7.97
C ALA A 243 38.50 23.14 -8.20
N ARG A 244 37.49 23.46 -7.38
CA ARG A 244 36.11 22.98 -7.55
C ARG A 244 35.50 23.50 -8.85
N LEU A 245 35.63 24.79 -9.13
CA LEU A 245 35.11 25.42 -10.34
C LEU A 245 35.77 24.83 -11.60
N LEU A 246 37.09 24.70 -11.59
CA LEU A 246 37.85 24.06 -12.67
C LEU A 246 37.46 22.59 -12.88
N GLY A 247 37.27 21.82 -11.79
CA GLY A 247 36.83 20.43 -11.85
C GLY A 247 35.41 20.29 -12.41
N ALA A 248 34.48 21.14 -11.99
CA ALA A 248 33.12 21.17 -12.51
C ALA A 248 33.09 21.56 -14.00
N ALA A 249 33.86 22.57 -14.40
CA ALA A 249 33.99 23.00 -15.80
C ALA A 249 34.55 21.88 -16.70
N ALA A 250 35.61 21.21 -16.26
CA ALA A 250 36.24 20.11 -16.99
C ALA A 250 35.29 18.93 -17.27
N CYS A 251 34.32 18.69 -16.39
CA CYS A 251 33.47 17.51 -16.44
C CYS A 251 32.05 17.78 -16.94
N THR A 252 31.66 19.04 -17.16
CA THR A 252 30.31 19.41 -17.65
C THR A 252 30.27 19.76 -19.14
N GLY A 253 31.41 20.17 -19.73
CA GLY A 253 31.56 20.42 -21.16
C GLY A 253 32.35 19.34 -21.92
N GLN A 254 32.43 19.47 -23.24
CA GLN A 254 33.32 18.69 -24.14
C GLN A 254 34.68 19.38 -24.35
N GLY A 255 34.88 20.53 -23.70
CA GLY A 255 36.14 21.26 -23.68
C GLY A 255 36.16 22.28 -22.54
N LEU A 256 37.30 22.94 -22.35
CA LEU A 256 37.55 23.88 -21.27
C LEU A 256 38.26 25.14 -21.79
N ILE A 257 37.75 26.33 -21.43
CA ILE A 257 38.44 27.63 -21.56
C ILE A 257 38.88 28.08 -20.17
N VAL A 258 40.17 28.35 -20.01
CA VAL A 258 40.81 28.75 -18.75
C VAL A 258 41.47 30.13 -18.92
N PRO A 259 41.27 31.10 -18.02
CA PRO A 259 41.93 32.40 -18.10
C PRO A 259 43.40 32.31 -17.68
N SER A 260 44.32 32.97 -18.38
CA SER A 260 45.76 32.95 -18.11
C SER A 260 46.14 33.46 -16.73
N GLY A 261 45.34 34.37 -16.15
CA GLY A 261 45.52 34.84 -14.77
C GLY A 261 45.58 33.72 -13.73
N LEU A 262 44.96 32.56 -13.97
CA LEU A 262 45.04 31.42 -13.05
C LEU A 262 46.43 30.77 -13.00
N LEU A 263 47.20 30.87 -14.07
CA LEU A 263 48.57 30.35 -14.12
C LEU A 263 49.51 31.24 -13.29
N THR A 264 49.35 32.57 -13.40
CA THR A 264 50.18 33.55 -12.69
C THR A 264 49.82 33.69 -11.21
N GLN A 265 48.61 33.31 -10.80
CA GLN A 265 48.12 33.32 -9.41
C GLN A 265 48.41 32.03 -8.61
N GLY A 266 49.18 31.09 -9.16
CA GLY A 266 49.62 29.90 -8.43
C GLY A 266 48.63 28.72 -8.42
N HIS A 267 47.62 28.69 -9.30
CA HIS A 267 46.64 27.59 -9.41
C HIS A 267 47.02 26.52 -10.45
N ARG A 268 48.31 26.40 -10.78
CA ARG A 268 48.82 25.53 -11.86
C ARG A 268 48.38 24.08 -11.74
N ASP A 269 48.45 23.50 -10.54
CA ASP A 269 48.08 22.09 -10.30
C ASP A 269 46.59 21.83 -10.53
N ALA A 270 45.73 22.77 -10.12
CA ALA A 270 44.28 22.68 -10.33
C ALA A 270 43.93 22.78 -11.83
N VAL A 271 44.62 23.65 -12.58
CA VAL A 271 44.47 23.77 -14.04
C VAL A 271 44.92 22.47 -14.71
N GLN A 272 46.09 21.95 -14.36
CA GLN A 272 46.60 20.70 -14.94
C GLN A 272 45.67 19.51 -14.65
N ARG A 273 45.09 19.44 -13.45
CA ARG A 273 44.07 18.45 -13.10
C ARG A 273 42.82 18.57 -13.96
N ALA A 274 42.29 19.78 -14.13
CA ALA A 274 41.11 20.03 -14.95
C ALA A 274 41.31 19.65 -16.42
N LEU A 275 42.51 19.90 -16.96
CA LEU A 275 42.85 19.48 -18.33
C LEU A 275 42.85 17.95 -18.48
N ARG A 276 43.39 17.20 -17.50
CA ARG A 276 43.31 15.72 -17.47
C ARG A 276 41.88 15.21 -17.38
N LEU A 277 41.04 15.81 -16.54
CA LEU A 277 39.63 15.44 -16.42
C LEU A 277 38.86 15.71 -17.72
N THR A 278 39.13 16.84 -18.38
CA THR A 278 38.56 17.18 -19.69
C THR A 278 38.95 16.15 -20.75
N GLU A 279 40.19 15.65 -20.73
CA GLU A 279 40.65 14.56 -21.60
C GLU A 279 39.91 13.24 -21.37
N ARG A 280 39.57 12.93 -20.11
CA ARG A 280 38.85 11.71 -19.76
C ARG A 280 37.35 11.78 -20.06
N ALA A 281 36.71 12.93 -19.93
CA ALA A 281 35.26 13.09 -20.06
C ALA A 281 34.80 13.79 -21.36
N GLY A 282 35.70 14.48 -22.06
CA GLY A 282 35.34 15.38 -23.17
C GLY A 282 34.73 14.67 -24.38
N HIS A 283 35.02 13.38 -24.57
CA HIS A 283 34.42 12.56 -25.62
C HIS A 283 32.97 12.14 -25.31
N LEU A 284 32.52 12.26 -24.04
CA LEU A 284 31.18 11.90 -23.59
C LEU A 284 30.21 13.07 -23.83
N GLY A 285 30.01 13.40 -25.10
CA GLY A 285 29.12 14.47 -25.57
C GLY A 285 27.65 14.10 -25.68
N GLY A 286 27.27 12.94 -25.12
CA GLY A 286 25.95 12.36 -25.18
C GLY A 286 24.94 13.03 -24.25
N GLU A 287 23.95 12.27 -23.79
CA GLU A 287 22.93 12.78 -22.86
C GLU A 287 23.54 13.02 -21.48
N ALA A 288 23.18 14.15 -20.87
CA ALA A 288 23.50 14.52 -19.51
C ALA A 288 22.24 14.50 -18.64
N ARG A 289 22.40 14.05 -17.39
CA ARG A 289 21.34 14.08 -16.38
C ARG A 289 21.88 14.50 -15.05
N ARG A 290 21.01 15.14 -14.29
CA ARG A 290 21.24 15.38 -12.88
C ARG A 290 20.53 14.31 -12.05
N LEU A 291 21.23 13.75 -11.06
CA LEU A 291 20.71 12.67 -10.22
C LEU A 291 20.37 13.11 -8.79
N THR A 292 20.84 14.27 -8.32
CA THR A 292 20.47 14.83 -7.02
C THR A 292 19.62 16.10 -7.15
N GLY A 293 18.84 16.44 -6.11
CA GLY A 293 18.01 17.64 -6.10
C GLY A 293 18.80 18.95 -5.94
N SER A 294 18.18 20.09 -6.24
CA SER A 294 18.80 21.43 -6.12
C SER A 294 19.24 21.81 -4.70
N ALA A 295 18.64 21.20 -3.67
CA ALA A 295 18.98 21.43 -2.27
C ALA A 295 20.10 20.52 -1.73
N SER A 296 20.53 19.49 -2.48
CA SER A 296 21.57 18.56 -2.05
C SER A 296 22.92 19.25 -1.90
N ALA A 297 23.67 18.89 -0.85
CA ALA A 297 25.02 19.40 -0.61
C ALA A 297 26.02 18.92 -1.67
N VAL A 298 25.82 17.71 -2.19
CA VAL A 298 26.57 17.13 -3.31
C VAL A 298 25.70 17.07 -4.56
N THR A 299 26.17 17.69 -5.64
CA THR A 299 25.53 17.61 -6.96
C THR A 299 26.06 16.40 -7.71
N ALA A 300 25.17 15.48 -8.11
CA ALA A 300 25.50 14.32 -8.94
C ALA A 300 25.03 14.54 -10.39
N LEU A 301 25.96 14.54 -11.35
CA LEU A 301 25.70 14.72 -12.77
C LEU A 301 26.24 13.52 -13.57
N LEU A 302 25.38 12.86 -14.32
CA LEU A 302 25.74 11.78 -15.22
C LEU A 302 25.86 12.30 -16.66
N ARG A 303 26.86 11.86 -17.41
CA ARG A 303 27.03 12.11 -18.85
C ARG A 303 27.38 10.83 -19.59
N THR A 304 26.98 10.72 -20.85
CA THR A 304 27.14 9.49 -21.64
C THR A 304 27.87 9.72 -22.96
N ASP A 305 28.29 8.62 -23.60
CA ASP A 305 28.93 8.60 -24.92
C ASP A 305 27.96 8.80 -26.09
N THR A 306 26.65 8.65 -25.86
CA THR A 306 25.63 8.66 -26.93
C THR A 306 24.47 9.60 -26.61
N ALA A 307 23.79 10.06 -27.66
CA ALA A 307 22.67 10.99 -27.51
C ALA A 307 21.44 10.39 -26.79
N ASP A 308 21.30 9.06 -26.81
CA ASP A 308 20.26 8.30 -26.09
C ASP A 308 20.92 7.45 -25.01
N MET A 309 20.74 7.86 -23.75
CA MET A 309 21.33 7.22 -22.57
C MET A 309 21.08 5.70 -22.50
N ARG A 310 19.97 5.18 -23.07
CA ARG A 310 19.65 3.73 -23.08
C ARG A 310 20.56 2.90 -24.00
N ARG A 311 21.28 3.57 -24.90
CA ARG A 311 22.21 2.96 -25.86
C ARG A 311 23.66 3.17 -25.49
N ALA A 312 23.93 4.01 -24.50
CA ALA A 312 25.26 4.34 -24.05
C ALA A 312 26.04 3.08 -23.62
N GLY A 313 27.27 2.95 -24.12
CA GLY A 313 28.20 1.92 -23.67
C GLY A 313 28.98 2.37 -22.43
N GLU A 314 29.20 3.68 -22.33
CA GLU A 314 30.03 4.32 -21.32
C GLU A 314 29.34 5.58 -20.75
N ALA A 315 29.60 5.83 -19.48
CA ALA A 315 29.14 7.02 -18.79
C ALA A 315 30.16 7.53 -17.79
N VAL A 316 30.04 8.80 -17.41
CA VAL A 316 30.72 9.37 -16.25
C VAL A 316 29.71 9.98 -15.29
N LEU A 317 29.87 9.69 -14.01
CA LEU A 317 29.15 10.30 -12.90
C LEU A 317 30.08 11.26 -12.18
N LEU A 318 29.73 12.54 -12.23
CA LEU A 318 30.40 13.63 -11.59
C LEU A 318 29.70 13.94 -10.25
N LEU A 319 30.45 13.89 -9.16
CA LEU A 319 30.01 14.27 -7.82
C LEU A 319 30.72 15.58 -7.42
N ILE A 320 29.96 16.61 -7.10
CA ILE A 320 30.48 17.95 -6.76
C ILE A 320 30.03 18.31 -5.35
N ASN A 321 30.95 18.34 -4.38
CA ASN A 321 30.67 18.91 -3.07
C ASN A 321 30.67 20.44 -3.16
N GLY A 322 29.47 21.04 -3.11
CA GLY A 322 29.29 22.48 -3.20
C GLY A 322 29.45 23.23 -1.88
N THR A 323 29.97 22.59 -0.82
CA THR A 323 30.10 23.17 0.53
C THR A 323 31.57 23.32 0.96
N ALA A 324 31.78 24.01 2.08
CA ALA A 324 33.10 24.18 2.71
C ALA A 324 33.39 23.10 3.78
N GLU A 325 32.53 22.09 3.89
CA GLU A 325 32.64 20.98 4.84
C GLU A 325 32.65 19.65 4.09
N ASP A 326 33.16 18.61 4.73
CA ASP A 326 33.07 17.26 4.20
C ASP A 326 31.60 16.83 4.15
N GLN A 327 31.19 16.21 3.05
CA GLN A 327 29.82 15.76 2.84
C GLN A 327 29.80 14.27 2.53
N PRO A 328 28.81 13.51 3.03
CA PRO A 328 28.60 12.16 2.55
C PRO A 328 28.33 12.18 1.04
N ALA A 329 28.84 11.19 0.31
CA ALA A 329 28.41 11.00 -1.07
C ALA A 329 26.90 10.68 -1.09
N PRO A 330 26.18 11.04 -2.16
CA PRO A 330 24.81 10.57 -2.35
C PRO A 330 24.77 9.05 -2.33
N ASP A 331 23.74 8.48 -1.69
CA ASP A 331 23.54 7.05 -1.68
C ASP A 331 23.30 6.56 -3.13
N PRO A 332 24.10 5.61 -3.66
CA PRO A 332 23.89 5.07 -4.99
C PRO A 332 22.49 4.47 -5.17
N GLU A 333 21.84 3.95 -4.12
CA GLU A 333 20.46 3.43 -4.22
C GLU A 333 19.44 4.54 -4.55
N ASP A 334 19.70 5.78 -4.11
CA ASP A 334 18.83 6.92 -4.37
C ASP A 334 19.03 7.53 -5.75
N ILE A 335 20.28 7.57 -6.24
CA ILE A 335 20.63 8.32 -7.46
C ILE A 335 20.68 7.46 -8.73
N LEU A 336 21.02 6.17 -8.62
CA LEU A 336 21.16 5.30 -9.79
C LEU A 336 19.83 4.96 -10.49
N PRO A 337 18.66 4.87 -9.81
CA PRO A 337 17.37 4.72 -10.51
C PRO A 337 17.08 5.88 -11.48
N ALA A 338 17.59 7.08 -11.20
CA ALA A 338 17.46 8.26 -12.06
C ALA A 338 18.47 8.29 -13.23
N ALA A 339 19.47 7.40 -13.23
CA ALA A 339 20.55 7.35 -14.22
C ALA A 339 20.09 6.94 -15.63
N GLY A 340 18.84 6.52 -15.83
CA GLY A 340 18.25 6.34 -17.17
C GLY A 340 18.72 5.12 -17.98
N ALA A 341 19.78 4.45 -17.56
CA ALA A 341 20.29 3.22 -18.15
C ALA A 341 20.99 2.34 -17.11
N ALA A 342 21.17 1.06 -17.45
CA ALA A 342 21.85 0.10 -16.59
C ALA A 342 23.37 0.28 -16.70
N PHE A 343 23.94 1.12 -15.85
CA PHE A 343 25.38 1.24 -15.67
C PHE A 343 25.81 0.47 -14.41
N ASP A 344 26.92 -0.24 -14.50
CA ASP A 344 27.59 -0.88 -13.38
C ASP A 344 29.05 -0.42 -13.29
N ASN A 345 29.73 -0.86 -12.23
CA ASN A 345 31.15 -0.62 -12.02
C ASN A 345 31.52 0.87 -12.05
N PHE A 346 30.85 1.69 -11.24
CA PHE A 346 31.28 3.07 -11.00
C PHE A 346 32.66 3.05 -10.34
N THR A 347 33.68 3.50 -11.06
CA THR A 347 35.08 3.52 -10.59
C THR A 347 35.66 4.93 -10.65
N PRO A 348 36.30 5.45 -9.60
CA PRO A 348 36.92 6.76 -9.67
C PRO A 348 38.02 6.83 -10.74
N VAL A 349 38.05 7.94 -11.48
CA VAL A 349 38.96 8.14 -12.62
C VAL A 349 40.40 8.48 -12.19
N GLU A 350 40.59 9.12 -11.05
CA GLU A 350 41.89 9.66 -10.63
C GLU A 350 42.60 8.90 -9.49
N ALA A 351 41.86 8.22 -8.60
CA ALA A 351 42.44 7.49 -7.46
C ALA A 351 41.68 6.19 -7.18
N ALA A 352 42.40 5.09 -6.93
CA ALA A 352 41.77 3.83 -6.53
C ALA A 352 41.14 3.98 -5.13
N GLY A 353 39.87 3.64 -4.98
CA GLY A 353 39.12 3.79 -3.74
C GLY A 353 37.63 3.51 -3.94
N ASP A 354 36.86 3.61 -2.86
CA ASP A 354 35.40 3.50 -2.91
C ASP A 354 34.81 4.69 -3.69
N ALA A 355 34.02 4.39 -4.71
CA ALA A 355 33.38 5.36 -5.60
C ALA A 355 32.49 6.36 -4.84
N PHE A 356 31.82 5.89 -3.79
CA PHE A 356 30.87 6.65 -3.00
C PHE A 356 31.36 6.93 -1.56
N ALA A 357 32.68 6.95 -1.34
CA ALA A 357 33.24 7.47 -0.09
C ALA A 357 32.85 8.95 0.13
N PRO A 358 32.79 9.45 1.38
CA PRO A 358 32.58 10.87 1.65
C PRO A 358 33.47 11.79 0.79
N LEU A 359 32.91 12.92 0.37
CA LEU A 359 33.62 13.93 -0.40
C LEU A 359 34.17 14.99 0.55
N ALA A 360 35.46 15.30 0.42
CA ALA A 360 36.08 16.38 1.18
C ALA A 360 35.46 17.74 0.82
N ALA A 361 35.60 18.73 1.70
CA ALA A 361 35.20 20.12 1.43
C ALA A 361 35.64 20.59 0.04
N GLY A 362 34.66 20.95 -0.79
CA GLY A 362 34.89 21.41 -2.16
C GLY A 362 35.37 20.36 -3.18
N GLU A 363 35.44 19.07 -2.82
CA GLU A 363 35.89 18.01 -3.73
C GLU A 363 34.97 17.86 -4.95
N VAL A 364 35.58 17.62 -6.10
CA VAL A 364 34.92 17.18 -7.34
C VAL A 364 35.47 15.82 -7.71
N ARG A 365 34.62 14.79 -7.75
CA ARG A 365 35.01 13.41 -8.07
C ARG A 365 34.33 12.95 -9.36
N LEU A 366 35.11 12.36 -10.26
CA LEU A 366 34.62 11.77 -11.50
C LEU A 366 34.69 10.25 -11.41
N LEU A 367 33.56 9.59 -11.63
CA LEU A 367 33.42 8.13 -11.65
C LEU A 367 33.11 7.68 -13.07
N ALA A 368 33.91 6.78 -13.63
CA ALA A 368 33.59 6.12 -14.90
C ALA A 368 32.66 4.94 -14.66
N ALA A 369 31.71 4.69 -15.55
CA ALA A 369 30.80 3.56 -15.50
C ALA A 369 30.60 2.96 -16.90
N ARG A 370 30.30 1.66 -16.93
CA ARG A 370 30.03 0.93 -18.19
C ARG A 370 28.65 0.32 -18.16
N ARG A 371 28.10 0.08 -19.35
CA ARG A 371 26.80 -0.57 -19.47
C ARG A 371 26.87 -1.98 -18.91
N ALA A 372 26.00 -2.24 -17.93
CA ALA A 372 25.82 -3.56 -17.35
C ALA A 372 25.30 -4.54 -18.41
N LYS A 373 25.77 -5.79 -18.35
CA LYS A 373 25.24 -6.85 -19.21
C LYS A 373 23.80 -7.17 -18.78
N PRO A 374 22.83 -7.22 -19.70
CA PRO A 374 21.46 -7.57 -19.34
C PRO A 374 21.41 -9.03 -18.84
N VAL A 375 20.56 -9.28 -17.84
CA VAL A 375 20.27 -10.64 -17.38
C VAL A 375 19.40 -11.33 -18.43
N ALA A 376 20.00 -12.15 -19.28
CA ALA A 376 19.29 -12.92 -20.30
C ALA A 376 19.14 -14.38 -19.85
N GLY A 377 17.89 -14.87 -19.79
CA GLY A 377 17.60 -16.29 -19.55
C GLY A 377 18.11 -17.15 -20.71
N GLY A 378 18.74 -18.29 -20.40
CA GLY A 378 19.32 -19.19 -21.39
C GLY A 378 18.30 -19.98 -22.25
N ALA A 379 18.75 -20.32 -23.47
CA ALA A 379 18.12 -21.11 -24.53
C ALA A 379 16.94 -20.46 -25.31
N LYS A 380 17.00 -20.58 -26.64
CA LYS A 380 15.89 -20.22 -27.55
C LYS A 380 14.68 -21.11 -27.27
N ALA A 381 13.49 -20.54 -27.33
CA ALA A 381 12.24 -21.30 -27.26
C ALA A 381 12.25 -22.45 -28.28
N ASN A 382 11.85 -23.64 -27.85
CA ASN A 382 11.76 -24.84 -28.69
C ASN A 382 10.29 -25.28 -28.82
N ALA A 383 10.02 -26.27 -29.68
CA ALA A 383 8.66 -26.76 -29.89
C ALA A 383 7.97 -27.24 -28.59
N ARG A 384 8.75 -27.77 -27.63
CA ARG A 384 8.24 -28.18 -26.32
C ARG A 384 7.82 -26.97 -25.49
N SER A 385 8.63 -25.91 -25.43
CA SER A 385 8.28 -24.70 -24.67
C SER A 385 7.06 -23.98 -25.24
N VAL A 386 6.89 -23.98 -26.57
CA VAL A 386 5.69 -23.44 -27.22
C VAL A 386 4.45 -24.29 -26.90
N LYS A 387 4.53 -25.61 -26.98
CA LYS A 387 3.41 -26.50 -26.59
C LYS A 387 3.04 -26.32 -25.12
N THR A 388 4.02 -26.19 -24.23
CA THR A 388 3.77 -25.91 -22.82
C THR A 388 3.11 -24.53 -22.62
N ALA A 389 3.52 -23.50 -23.37
CA ALA A 389 2.90 -22.18 -23.30
C ALA A 389 1.45 -22.20 -23.84
N ALA A 390 1.19 -22.88 -24.96
CA ALA A 390 -0.14 -23.01 -25.56
C ALA A 390 -1.11 -23.87 -24.72
N ALA A 391 -0.58 -24.74 -23.85
CA ALA A 391 -1.37 -25.52 -22.91
C ALA A 391 -1.75 -24.75 -21.63
N ARG A 392 -1.25 -23.52 -21.45
CA ARG A 392 -1.66 -22.68 -20.31
C ARG A 392 -3.13 -22.26 -20.45
N PRO A 393 -3.84 -22.04 -19.34
CA PRO A 393 -5.19 -21.50 -19.37
C PRO A 393 -5.21 -20.20 -20.17
N ARG A 394 -6.16 -20.10 -21.11
CA ARG A 394 -6.37 -18.89 -21.94
C ARG A 394 -7.20 -17.85 -21.18
N LEU A 395 -8.13 -18.31 -20.35
CA LEU A 395 -8.95 -17.48 -19.48
C LEU A 395 -8.25 -17.29 -18.14
N VAL A 396 -8.50 -16.13 -17.53
CA VAL A 396 -8.05 -15.77 -16.20
C VAL A 396 -9.26 -15.75 -15.26
N VAL A 397 -9.12 -16.42 -14.11
CA VAL A 397 -10.05 -16.32 -12.98
C VAL A 397 -9.23 -15.96 -11.76
N GLU A 398 -9.41 -14.74 -11.26
CA GLU A 398 -8.67 -14.20 -10.12
C GLU A 398 -9.59 -13.43 -9.18
N ASP A 399 -9.06 -12.99 -8.03
CA ASP A 399 -9.82 -12.19 -7.06
C ASP A 399 -11.19 -12.76 -6.65
N VAL A 400 -11.23 -14.09 -6.54
CA VAL A 400 -12.34 -14.85 -5.95
C VAL A 400 -12.58 -14.42 -4.51
N THR A 401 -13.81 -14.00 -4.22
CA THR A 401 -14.31 -13.65 -2.89
C THR A 401 -15.64 -14.34 -2.63
N PRO A 402 -15.97 -14.72 -1.37
CA PRO A 402 -15.16 -14.58 -0.16
C PRO A 402 -14.06 -15.64 -0.08
N ARG A 403 -12.91 -15.30 0.51
CA ARG A 403 -11.80 -16.24 0.75
C ARG A 403 -11.01 -15.85 1.99
N VAL A 404 -10.32 -16.82 2.59
CA VAL A 404 -9.40 -16.60 3.71
C VAL A 404 -8.05 -17.24 3.37
N GLU A 405 -6.98 -16.44 3.34
CA GLU A 405 -5.61 -16.88 2.99
C GLU A 405 -5.57 -17.71 1.68
N GLY A 406 -6.06 -17.15 0.57
CA GLY A 406 -6.06 -17.86 -0.73
C GLY A 406 -7.01 -19.06 -0.83
N GLY A 407 -7.76 -19.39 0.23
CA GLY A 407 -8.68 -20.53 0.29
C GLY A 407 -8.24 -21.63 1.25
N ASP A 408 -7.13 -21.45 1.96
CA ASP A 408 -6.61 -22.41 2.94
C ASP A 408 -7.57 -22.61 4.11
N PHE A 409 -8.25 -21.53 4.52
CA PHE A 409 -9.20 -21.54 5.63
C PHE A 409 -10.65 -21.30 5.21
N ALA A 410 -11.51 -21.79 6.07
CA ALA A 410 -12.94 -21.58 6.07
C ALA A 410 -13.33 -20.10 6.08
N VAL A 411 -14.15 -19.67 5.13
CA VAL A 411 -15.10 -18.59 5.38
C VAL A 411 -16.21 -19.13 6.28
N LYS A 412 -16.71 -18.33 7.23
CA LYS A 412 -17.74 -18.72 8.18
C LYS A 412 -19.07 -18.05 7.88
N ARG A 413 -20.12 -18.85 7.85
CA ARG A 413 -21.51 -18.44 7.64
C ARG A 413 -22.41 -19.17 8.62
N VAL A 414 -23.69 -18.83 8.62
CA VAL A 414 -24.72 -19.62 9.30
C VAL A 414 -25.62 -20.30 8.27
N THR A 415 -26.19 -21.44 8.65
CA THR A 415 -27.11 -22.19 7.79
C THR A 415 -28.34 -21.34 7.50
N GLY A 416 -28.82 -21.39 6.26
CA GLY A 416 -29.90 -20.54 5.74
C GLY A 416 -29.41 -19.31 4.97
N GLU A 417 -28.12 -18.95 5.06
CA GLU A 417 -27.57 -17.81 4.33
C GLU A 417 -27.27 -18.11 2.87
N MET A 418 -27.34 -17.04 2.06
CA MET A 418 -26.74 -17.00 0.74
C MET A 418 -25.25 -16.67 0.85
N VAL A 419 -24.43 -17.36 0.07
CA VAL A 419 -23.02 -17.02 -0.12
C VAL A 419 -22.92 -16.27 -1.44
N THR A 420 -22.76 -14.96 -1.37
CA THR A 420 -22.40 -14.13 -2.52
C THR A 420 -20.96 -14.40 -2.89
N VAL A 421 -20.73 -14.89 -4.11
CA VAL A 421 -19.41 -15.16 -4.68
C VAL A 421 -19.16 -14.16 -5.80
N GLU A 422 -17.97 -13.60 -5.81
CA GLU A 422 -17.52 -12.78 -6.92
C GLU A 422 -16.11 -13.16 -7.37
N ALA A 423 -15.78 -12.89 -8.63
CA ALA A 423 -14.42 -13.00 -9.15
C ALA A 423 -14.18 -12.07 -10.34
N THR A 424 -12.92 -11.85 -10.65
CA THR A 424 -12.49 -11.16 -11.86
C THR A 424 -12.23 -12.22 -12.93
N ILE A 425 -12.97 -12.17 -14.05
CA ILE A 425 -12.92 -13.17 -15.11
C ILE A 425 -12.79 -12.50 -16.46
N PHE A 426 -11.71 -12.80 -17.19
CA PHE A 426 -11.43 -12.22 -18.50
C PHE A 426 -10.55 -13.12 -19.36
N ALA A 427 -10.43 -12.78 -20.65
CA ALA A 427 -9.57 -13.43 -21.62
C ALA A 427 -8.99 -12.41 -22.60
N ASP A 428 -8.06 -12.84 -23.46
CA ASP A 428 -7.69 -12.07 -24.64
C ASP A 428 -8.85 -11.95 -25.65
N GLY A 429 -8.89 -10.88 -26.44
CA GLY A 429 -9.87 -10.67 -27.50
C GLY A 429 -11.20 -10.04 -27.04
N HIS A 430 -12.27 -10.31 -27.80
CA HIS A 430 -13.62 -9.74 -27.59
C HIS A 430 -14.72 -10.82 -27.53
N GLU A 431 -14.32 -12.08 -27.34
CA GLU A 431 -15.26 -13.19 -27.24
C GLU A 431 -16.11 -13.08 -25.97
N GLN A 432 -17.35 -13.55 -26.04
CA GLN A 432 -18.24 -13.61 -24.89
C GLN A 432 -17.76 -14.71 -23.93
N LEU A 433 -17.76 -14.39 -22.64
CA LEU A 433 -17.43 -15.35 -21.58
C LEU A 433 -18.69 -15.85 -20.89
N ALA A 434 -18.50 -16.97 -20.22
CA ALA A 434 -19.47 -17.65 -19.39
C ALA A 434 -18.77 -18.07 -18.09
N ALA A 435 -19.46 -17.96 -16.97
CA ALA A 435 -18.95 -18.43 -15.68
C ALA A 435 -20.04 -19.05 -14.80
N GLU A 436 -19.63 -20.00 -13.97
CA GLU A 436 -20.47 -20.66 -12.98
C GLU A 436 -19.74 -20.83 -11.64
N ILE A 437 -20.50 -20.71 -10.56
CA ILE A 437 -20.10 -21.19 -9.24
C ILE A 437 -20.41 -22.69 -9.17
N GLN A 438 -19.36 -23.49 -9.11
CA GLN A 438 -19.42 -24.90 -8.79
C GLN A 438 -19.35 -25.06 -7.27
N TRP A 439 -20.39 -25.55 -6.61
CA TRP A 439 -20.40 -25.75 -5.16
C TRP A 439 -20.94 -27.12 -4.72
N ARG A 440 -20.55 -27.57 -3.52
CA ARG A 440 -21.03 -28.82 -2.91
C ARG A 440 -20.86 -28.83 -1.39
N ALA A 441 -21.61 -29.69 -0.71
CA ALA A 441 -21.26 -30.11 0.64
C ALA A 441 -20.06 -31.08 0.59
N ALA A 442 -19.18 -31.06 1.60
CA ALA A 442 -17.95 -31.84 1.61
C ALA A 442 -18.18 -33.37 1.62
N ASP A 443 -19.37 -33.83 2.04
CA ASP A 443 -19.77 -35.23 2.00
C ASP A 443 -20.32 -35.68 0.64
N LYS A 444 -20.53 -34.75 -0.31
CA LYS A 444 -21.01 -35.06 -1.66
C LYS A 444 -19.85 -35.10 -2.65
N LYS A 445 -19.93 -36.03 -3.60
CA LYS A 445 -18.98 -36.12 -4.72
C LYS A 445 -19.33 -35.13 -5.85
N ASN A 446 -20.63 -35.02 -6.17
CA ASN A 446 -21.12 -34.23 -7.30
C ASN A 446 -21.18 -32.73 -6.93
N TRP A 447 -20.84 -31.89 -7.91
CA TRP A 447 -20.94 -30.43 -7.83
C TRP A 447 -22.30 -29.98 -8.35
N THR A 448 -22.80 -28.89 -7.78
CA THR A 448 -23.96 -28.14 -8.26
C THR A 448 -23.45 -26.84 -8.86
N ALA A 449 -24.03 -26.43 -9.98
CA ALA A 449 -23.64 -25.22 -10.69
C ALA A 449 -24.67 -24.11 -10.50
N VAL A 450 -24.21 -22.87 -10.31
CA VAL A 450 -25.02 -21.66 -10.38
C VAL A 450 -24.37 -20.70 -11.36
N ARG A 451 -25.16 -20.17 -12.30
CA ARG A 451 -24.69 -19.21 -13.30
C ARG A 451 -24.22 -17.91 -12.63
N MET A 452 -23.10 -17.38 -13.09
CA MET A 452 -22.64 -16.04 -12.69
C MET A 452 -23.06 -15.01 -13.74
N GLU A 453 -23.33 -13.79 -13.27
CA GLU A 453 -23.60 -12.62 -14.09
C GLU A 453 -22.37 -11.74 -14.20
N GLU A 454 -22.16 -11.15 -15.37
CA GLU A 454 -21.10 -10.17 -15.58
C GLU A 454 -21.51 -8.82 -14.98
N LEU A 455 -20.65 -8.31 -14.11
CA LEU A 455 -20.68 -7.01 -13.46
C LEU A 455 -19.65 -6.07 -14.14
N PRO A 456 -19.67 -4.75 -13.87
CA PRO A 456 -18.69 -3.83 -14.43
C PRO A 456 -17.23 -4.23 -14.16
N ASN A 457 -16.33 -3.86 -15.07
CA ASN A 457 -14.88 -4.09 -14.98
C ASN A 457 -14.48 -5.58 -14.89
N ASN A 458 -15.11 -6.45 -15.69
CA ASN A 458 -14.85 -7.89 -15.73
C ASN A 458 -15.05 -8.59 -14.37
N ARG A 459 -15.80 -7.96 -13.46
CA ARG A 459 -16.26 -8.64 -12.25
C ARG A 459 -17.43 -9.53 -12.61
N TRP A 460 -17.55 -10.64 -11.92
CA TRP A 460 -18.64 -11.59 -12.09
C TRP A 460 -19.19 -11.91 -10.72
N GLY A 461 -20.50 -12.02 -10.60
CA GLY A 461 -21.19 -12.28 -9.33
C GLY A 461 -22.21 -13.40 -9.46
N GLY A 462 -22.44 -14.12 -8.36
CA GLY A 462 -23.53 -15.08 -8.23
C GLY A 462 -23.66 -15.54 -6.79
N GLU A 463 -24.74 -16.23 -6.46
CA GLU A 463 -25.00 -16.64 -5.08
C GLU A 463 -25.48 -18.08 -4.97
N PHE A 464 -25.15 -18.76 -3.88
CA PHE A 464 -25.70 -20.10 -3.59
C PHE A 464 -26.13 -20.24 -2.12
N PRO A 465 -27.19 -21.03 -1.83
CA PRO A 465 -27.70 -21.19 -0.48
C PRO A 465 -26.95 -22.25 0.34
N LEU A 466 -26.71 -21.97 1.62
CA LEU A 466 -26.21 -22.94 2.60
C LEU A 466 -27.36 -23.61 3.35
N SER A 467 -27.93 -24.67 2.77
CA SER A 467 -29.09 -25.38 3.35
C SER A 467 -28.74 -26.47 4.38
N ARG A 468 -27.47 -26.82 4.53
CA ARG A 468 -27.01 -27.89 5.44
C ARG A 468 -25.91 -27.36 6.36
N LEU A 469 -25.87 -27.87 7.60
CA LEU A 469 -24.77 -27.63 8.53
C LEU A 469 -23.49 -28.35 8.06
N GLY A 470 -22.34 -27.73 8.33
CA GLY A 470 -21.01 -28.28 8.12
C GLY A 470 -20.25 -27.69 6.92
N ARG A 471 -19.17 -28.38 6.55
CA ARG A 471 -18.21 -27.95 5.53
C ARG A 471 -18.83 -28.00 4.12
N HIS A 472 -18.71 -26.89 3.40
CA HIS A 472 -19.00 -26.76 1.98
C HIS A 472 -17.76 -26.29 1.23
N GLU A 473 -17.73 -26.55 -0.08
CA GLU A 473 -16.69 -26.11 -0.99
C GLU A 473 -17.33 -25.42 -2.19
N PHE A 474 -16.68 -24.37 -2.71
CA PHE A 474 -17.05 -23.77 -3.98
C PHE A 474 -15.82 -23.45 -4.84
N ALA A 475 -15.98 -23.42 -6.15
CA ALA A 475 -14.98 -23.01 -7.12
C ALA A 475 -15.68 -22.29 -8.27
N ILE A 476 -14.92 -21.53 -9.05
CA ILE A 476 -15.45 -20.85 -10.23
C ILE A 476 -14.94 -21.58 -11.46
N GLU A 477 -15.85 -21.90 -12.36
CA GLU A 477 -15.53 -22.41 -13.69
C GLU A 477 -15.91 -21.36 -14.73
N ALA A 478 -14.98 -21.01 -15.62
CA ALA A 478 -15.20 -20.04 -16.68
C ALA A 478 -14.73 -20.57 -18.04
N TRP A 479 -15.44 -20.24 -19.11
CA TRP A 479 -15.16 -20.69 -20.48
C TRP A 479 -15.61 -19.66 -21.54
N LEU A 480 -15.24 -19.87 -22.80
CA LEU A 480 -15.75 -19.05 -23.91
C LEU A 480 -17.16 -19.49 -24.30
N ASP A 481 -18.12 -18.58 -24.21
CA ASP A 481 -19.51 -18.82 -24.60
C ASP A 481 -19.70 -18.54 -26.09
N ARG A 482 -19.42 -19.56 -26.92
CA ARG A 482 -19.50 -19.43 -28.38
C ARG A 482 -20.92 -19.12 -28.85
N PHE A 483 -21.93 -19.77 -28.27
CA PHE A 483 -23.31 -19.58 -28.72
C PHE A 483 -23.92 -18.29 -28.16
N GLY A 484 -23.62 -17.93 -26.91
CA GLY A 484 -23.98 -16.64 -26.33
C GLY A 484 -23.35 -15.48 -27.08
N GLY A 485 -22.07 -15.59 -27.45
CA GLY A 485 -21.37 -14.62 -28.31
C GLY A 485 -22.03 -14.48 -29.68
N PHE A 486 -22.32 -15.60 -30.35
CA PHE A 486 -23.08 -15.60 -31.59
C PHE A 486 -24.43 -14.89 -31.44
N ARG A 487 -25.24 -15.24 -30.42
CA ARG A 487 -26.57 -14.64 -30.21
C ARG A 487 -26.50 -13.13 -29.98
N ARG A 488 -25.53 -12.68 -29.18
CA ARG A 488 -25.28 -11.26 -28.92
C ARG A 488 -24.99 -10.51 -30.21
N ASP A 489 -24.06 -11.02 -31.01
CA ASP A 489 -23.59 -10.35 -32.22
C ASP A 489 -24.64 -10.44 -33.35
N PHE A 490 -25.32 -11.58 -33.46
CA PHE A 490 -26.42 -11.79 -34.40
C PHE A 490 -27.61 -10.86 -34.10
N ARG A 491 -27.99 -10.69 -32.83
CA ARG A 491 -29.02 -9.72 -32.43
C ARG A 491 -28.64 -8.29 -32.83
N LYS A 492 -27.42 -7.85 -32.53
CA LYS A 492 -26.94 -6.51 -32.94
C LYS A 492 -26.99 -6.30 -34.45
N LYS A 493 -26.61 -7.32 -35.22
CA LYS A 493 -26.68 -7.27 -36.69
C LYS A 493 -28.12 -7.20 -37.21
N LEU A 494 -29.05 -7.92 -36.59
CA LEU A 494 -30.48 -7.84 -36.92
C LEU A 494 -31.07 -6.48 -36.58
N ASP A 495 -30.78 -5.95 -35.39
CA ASP A 495 -31.27 -4.64 -34.94
C ASP A 495 -30.74 -3.49 -35.83
N ALA A 496 -29.56 -3.66 -36.41
CA ALA A 496 -28.95 -2.71 -37.35
C ALA A 496 -29.29 -2.98 -38.83
N ASP A 497 -30.12 -4.00 -39.12
CA ASP A 497 -30.52 -4.40 -40.48
C ASP A 497 -29.34 -4.75 -41.41
N VAL A 498 -28.29 -5.37 -40.86
CA VAL A 498 -27.07 -5.79 -41.59
C VAL A 498 -26.78 -7.29 -41.49
N ALA A 499 -27.70 -8.07 -40.94
CA ALA A 499 -27.55 -9.52 -40.83
C ALA A 499 -27.57 -10.20 -42.21
N LEU A 500 -26.60 -11.08 -42.47
CA LEU A 500 -26.44 -11.80 -43.73
C LEU A 500 -26.88 -13.27 -43.58
N ALA A 501 -27.16 -13.93 -44.71
CA ALA A 501 -27.44 -15.37 -44.73
C ALA A 501 -26.32 -16.21 -44.10
N GLY A 502 -25.07 -15.73 -44.19
CA GLY A 502 -23.90 -16.33 -43.55
C GLY A 502 -24.02 -16.41 -42.03
N ASP A 503 -24.54 -15.36 -41.39
CA ASP A 503 -24.70 -15.33 -39.93
C ASP A 503 -25.72 -16.38 -39.46
N PHE A 504 -26.82 -16.54 -40.19
CA PHE A 504 -27.80 -17.60 -39.90
C PHE A 504 -27.18 -19.01 -40.02
N MET A 505 -26.39 -19.25 -41.08
CA MET A 505 -25.72 -20.53 -41.28
C MET A 505 -24.72 -20.83 -40.16
N GLU A 506 -24.01 -19.83 -39.64
CA GLU A 506 -23.13 -19.96 -38.50
C GLU A 506 -23.89 -20.41 -37.23
N GLY A 507 -25.00 -19.74 -36.91
CA GLY A 507 -25.86 -20.10 -35.79
C GLY A 507 -26.38 -21.53 -35.85
N ARG A 508 -26.92 -21.94 -37.01
CA ARG A 508 -27.39 -23.32 -37.23
C ARG A 508 -26.23 -24.33 -37.12
N ALA A 509 -25.03 -23.99 -37.61
CA ALA A 509 -23.87 -24.86 -37.50
C ALA A 509 -23.44 -25.08 -36.04
N LEU A 510 -23.56 -24.07 -35.17
CA LEU A 510 -23.35 -24.22 -33.72
C LEU A 510 -24.38 -25.19 -33.12
N VAL A 511 -25.66 -25.06 -33.46
CA VAL A 511 -26.73 -25.99 -33.02
C VAL A 511 -26.44 -27.42 -33.46
N LYS A 512 -25.99 -27.64 -34.71
CA LYS A 512 -25.60 -28.97 -35.19
C LYS A 512 -24.42 -29.57 -34.43
N LYS A 513 -23.41 -28.76 -34.10
CA LYS A 513 -22.26 -29.21 -33.28
C LYS A 513 -22.71 -29.58 -31.86
N ALA A 514 -23.58 -28.79 -31.25
CA ALA A 514 -24.18 -29.08 -29.96
C ALA A 514 -25.00 -30.39 -29.98
N LEU A 515 -25.77 -30.64 -31.03
CA LEU A 515 -26.55 -31.87 -31.20
C LEU A 515 -25.68 -33.15 -31.16
N GLN A 516 -24.45 -33.10 -31.68
CA GLN A 516 -23.52 -34.24 -31.64
C GLN A 516 -23.10 -34.61 -30.21
N ARG A 517 -23.14 -33.65 -29.28
CA ARG A 517 -22.73 -33.79 -27.88
C ARG A 517 -23.90 -33.98 -26.92
N ALA A 518 -25.12 -33.73 -27.39
CA ALA A 518 -26.32 -33.81 -26.56
C ALA A 518 -26.55 -35.22 -26.00
N ASP A 519 -26.94 -35.25 -24.72
CA ASP A 519 -27.38 -36.45 -24.01
C ASP A 519 -28.70 -37.01 -24.58
N GLU A 520 -29.10 -38.20 -24.12
CA GLU A 520 -30.29 -38.89 -24.64
C GLU A 520 -31.59 -38.09 -24.46
N LYS A 521 -31.66 -37.21 -23.45
CA LYS A 521 -32.86 -36.40 -23.16
C LYS A 521 -32.93 -35.15 -24.02
N THR A 522 -31.80 -34.48 -24.23
CA THR A 522 -31.69 -33.20 -24.93
C THR A 522 -31.63 -33.38 -26.45
N ARG A 523 -31.03 -34.48 -26.92
CA ARG A 523 -30.84 -34.78 -28.35
C ARG A 523 -32.12 -34.71 -29.20
N PRO A 524 -33.25 -35.35 -28.85
CA PRO A 524 -34.46 -35.29 -29.69
C PRO A 524 -35.03 -33.87 -29.80
N VAL A 525 -34.93 -33.07 -28.74
CA VAL A 525 -35.42 -31.69 -28.73
C VAL A 525 -34.56 -30.81 -29.64
N LEU A 526 -33.23 -30.89 -29.51
CA LEU A 526 -32.30 -30.15 -30.37
C LEU A 526 -32.40 -30.59 -31.85
N ALA A 527 -32.62 -31.89 -32.12
CA ALA A 527 -32.81 -32.39 -33.48
C ALA A 527 -34.07 -31.81 -34.14
N ASN A 528 -35.16 -31.69 -33.38
CA ASN A 528 -36.37 -31.03 -33.86
C ASN A 528 -36.13 -29.54 -34.15
N ILE A 529 -35.41 -28.83 -33.27
CA ILE A 529 -35.06 -27.41 -33.50
C ILE A 529 -34.18 -27.24 -34.74
N ASP A 530 -33.15 -28.08 -34.96
CA ASP A 530 -32.33 -28.01 -36.18
C ASP A 530 -33.17 -28.26 -37.45
N THR A 531 -34.14 -29.18 -37.39
CA THR A 531 -35.07 -29.44 -38.50
C THR A 531 -35.97 -28.24 -38.77
N GLN A 532 -36.44 -27.54 -37.73
CA GLN A 532 -37.21 -26.31 -37.87
C GLN A 532 -36.37 -25.18 -38.46
N LEU A 533 -35.13 -24.99 -37.99
CA LEU A 533 -34.17 -24.02 -38.54
C LEU A 533 -33.85 -24.31 -40.02
N GLU A 534 -33.77 -25.57 -40.41
CA GLU A 534 -33.63 -25.96 -41.82
C GLU A 534 -34.80 -25.50 -42.67
N LYS A 535 -36.01 -25.75 -42.19
CA LYS A 535 -37.24 -25.46 -42.93
C LYS A 535 -37.51 -23.95 -43.04
N MET A 536 -37.25 -23.19 -41.97
CA MET A 536 -37.49 -21.74 -41.91
C MET A 536 -36.44 -20.94 -42.69
N GLY A 537 -35.22 -21.45 -42.81
CA GLY A 537 -34.12 -20.74 -43.46
C GLY A 537 -33.76 -19.42 -42.76
N ASN A 538 -33.05 -18.54 -43.46
CA ASN A 538 -32.59 -17.24 -42.94
C ASN A 538 -33.68 -16.16 -42.85
N GLY A 539 -34.97 -16.53 -42.87
CA GLY A 539 -36.09 -15.62 -42.69
C GLY A 539 -36.29 -15.20 -41.23
N ALA A 540 -37.22 -14.27 -41.00
CA ALA A 540 -37.51 -13.73 -39.66
C ALA A 540 -37.85 -14.81 -38.62
N GLU A 541 -38.61 -15.84 -38.99
CA GLU A 541 -38.97 -16.95 -38.10
C GLU A 541 -37.73 -17.75 -37.63
N GLY A 542 -36.79 -18.01 -38.54
CA GLY A 542 -35.55 -18.70 -38.22
C GLY A 542 -34.64 -17.85 -37.31
N ALA A 543 -34.58 -16.55 -37.55
CA ALA A 543 -33.83 -15.62 -36.70
C ALA A 543 -34.41 -15.56 -35.26
N VAL A 544 -35.73 -15.52 -35.13
CA VAL A 544 -36.43 -15.58 -33.84
C VAL A 544 -36.10 -16.89 -33.11
N LEU A 545 -36.10 -18.01 -33.81
CA LEU A 545 -35.78 -19.32 -33.22
C LEU A 545 -34.33 -19.41 -32.74
N LEU A 546 -33.35 -18.90 -33.51
CA LEU A 546 -31.94 -18.82 -33.07
C LEU A 546 -31.74 -17.95 -31.83
N LEU A 547 -32.59 -16.94 -31.65
CA LEU A 547 -32.53 -16.02 -30.52
C LEU A 547 -33.43 -16.43 -29.35
N SER A 548 -34.15 -17.55 -29.43
CA SER A 548 -35.14 -17.94 -28.43
C SER A 548 -34.48 -18.29 -27.08
N PRO A 549 -35.13 -17.97 -25.94
CA PRO A 549 -34.66 -18.39 -24.62
C PRO A 549 -34.55 -19.91 -24.46
N GLU A 550 -35.46 -20.67 -25.07
CA GLU A 550 -35.51 -22.13 -24.98
C GLU A 550 -34.28 -22.76 -25.65
N LEU A 551 -33.92 -22.32 -26.86
CA LEU A 551 -32.71 -22.80 -27.53
C LEU A 551 -31.45 -22.40 -26.74
N ALA A 552 -31.42 -21.20 -26.18
CA ALA A 552 -30.30 -20.76 -25.34
C ALA A 552 -30.03 -21.69 -24.16
N GLN A 553 -31.08 -22.06 -23.41
CA GLN A 553 -30.97 -22.98 -22.28
C GLN A 553 -30.52 -24.38 -22.71
N LEU A 554 -30.99 -24.87 -23.86
CA LEU A 554 -30.56 -26.17 -24.38
C LEU A 554 -29.09 -26.14 -24.79
N MET A 555 -28.64 -25.06 -25.45
CA MET A 555 -27.26 -24.89 -25.89
C MET A 555 -26.30 -24.76 -24.72
N ASP A 556 -26.66 -23.99 -23.68
CA ASP A 556 -25.87 -23.85 -22.45
C ASP A 556 -25.68 -25.21 -21.74
N ARG A 557 -26.73 -26.05 -21.71
CA ARG A 557 -26.67 -27.40 -21.12
C ARG A 557 -25.70 -28.34 -21.84
N VAL A 558 -25.48 -28.17 -23.14
CA VAL A 558 -24.64 -29.07 -23.97
C VAL A 558 -23.38 -28.39 -24.51
N ASP A 559 -23.00 -27.26 -23.90
CA ASP A 559 -21.81 -26.50 -24.25
C ASP A 559 -20.56 -27.38 -24.08
N ASP A 560 -19.63 -27.29 -25.03
CA ASP A 560 -18.32 -27.93 -24.96
C ASP A 560 -17.32 -27.19 -24.07
N ARG A 561 -17.73 -26.06 -23.47
CA ARG A 561 -16.95 -25.23 -22.53
C ARG A 561 -15.50 -25.02 -22.98
N PRO A 562 -15.28 -24.50 -24.19
CA PRO A 562 -13.95 -24.36 -24.76
C PRO A 562 -13.06 -23.47 -23.88
N HIS A 563 -11.80 -23.91 -23.70
CA HIS A 563 -10.82 -23.27 -22.83
C HIS A 563 -11.26 -23.13 -21.37
N SER A 564 -12.15 -24.02 -20.88
CA SER A 564 -12.59 -24.03 -19.50
C SER A 564 -11.41 -23.98 -18.54
N VAL A 565 -11.47 -23.04 -17.59
CA VAL A 565 -10.57 -22.92 -16.45
C VAL A 565 -11.39 -23.00 -15.19
N ARG A 566 -10.87 -23.74 -14.21
CA ARG A 566 -11.48 -23.87 -12.89
C ARG A 566 -10.53 -23.35 -11.82
N SER A 567 -11.04 -22.49 -10.94
CA SER A 567 -10.29 -22.00 -9.78
C SER A 567 -10.02 -23.11 -8.76
N ASN A 568 -9.08 -22.86 -7.85
CA ASN A 568 -8.92 -23.70 -6.67
C ASN A 568 -10.18 -23.65 -5.80
N PRO A 569 -10.63 -24.79 -5.22
CA PRO A 569 -11.75 -24.80 -4.29
C PRO A 569 -11.51 -23.94 -3.06
N GLN A 570 -12.50 -23.13 -2.72
CA GLN A 570 -12.61 -22.33 -1.51
C GLN A 570 -13.50 -23.06 -0.49
N ARG A 571 -13.25 -22.86 0.80
CA ARG A 571 -13.96 -23.56 1.90
C ARG A 571 -14.94 -22.64 2.61
N VAL A 572 -16.12 -23.15 2.96
CA VAL A 572 -17.13 -22.45 3.75
C VAL A 572 -17.64 -23.35 4.87
N ASP A 573 -17.76 -22.85 6.11
CA ASP A 573 -18.40 -23.54 7.23
C ASP A 573 -19.78 -22.92 7.41
N ALA A 574 -20.81 -23.73 7.17
CA ALA A 574 -22.17 -23.39 7.53
C ALA A 574 -22.41 -23.86 8.97
N GLU A 575 -22.49 -22.93 9.91
CA GLU A 575 -22.72 -23.25 11.32
C GLU A 575 -24.18 -22.98 11.71
N ARG A 576 -24.59 -23.38 12.92
CA ARG A 576 -25.89 -23.01 13.45
C ARG A 576 -25.89 -21.55 13.94
N LEU A 577 -27.07 -20.94 14.05
CA LEU A 577 -27.21 -19.52 14.40
C LEU A 577 -26.48 -19.15 15.72
N ALA A 578 -26.50 -20.03 16.72
CA ALA A 578 -25.82 -19.84 18.01
C ALA A 578 -24.32 -19.52 17.89
N ALA A 579 -23.66 -19.93 16.79
CA ALA A 579 -22.27 -19.58 16.56
C ALA A 579 -22.07 -18.08 16.29
N ARG A 580 -23.10 -17.37 15.85
CA ARG A 580 -23.10 -15.92 15.61
C ARG A 580 -23.97 -15.14 16.60
N PHE A 581 -25.06 -15.74 17.06
CA PHE A 581 -26.05 -15.08 17.89
C PHE A 581 -26.43 -15.95 19.09
N SER A 582 -26.00 -15.55 20.28
CA SER A 582 -26.32 -16.22 21.54
C SER A 582 -26.01 -15.28 22.70
N SER A 583 -26.80 -15.37 23.76
CA SER A 583 -26.54 -14.73 25.04
C SER A 583 -26.15 -15.77 26.09
N TRP A 584 -24.96 -15.63 26.66
CA TRP A 584 -24.35 -16.57 27.60
C TRP A 584 -24.39 -16.04 29.02
N TYR A 585 -24.71 -16.92 29.97
CA TYR A 585 -24.64 -16.66 31.40
C TYR A 585 -23.69 -17.68 32.05
N GLU A 586 -22.62 -17.19 32.66
CA GLU A 586 -21.67 -18.00 33.42
C GLU A 586 -22.03 -17.99 34.89
N LEU A 587 -22.10 -19.16 35.52
CA LEU A 587 -22.24 -19.30 36.97
C LEU A 587 -21.44 -20.48 37.50
N PHE A 588 -21.16 -20.50 38.80
CA PHE A 588 -20.50 -21.61 39.48
C PHE A 588 -21.55 -22.50 40.15
N PRO A 589 -21.79 -23.75 39.68
CA PRO A 589 -22.80 -24.63 40.28
C PRO A 589 -22.65 -24.79 41.80
N ARG A 590 -21.41 -24.84 42.30
CA ARG A 590 -21.10 -24.95 43.73
C ARG A 590 -21.60 -23.80 44.60
N SER A 591 -21.88 -22.64 44.01
CA SER A 591 -22.38 -21.45 44.70
C SER A 591 -23.89 -21.30 44.64
N LEU A 592 -24.61 -22.21 43.95
CA LEU A 592 -26.06 -22.25 43.99
C LEU A 592 -26.48 -22.95 45.28
N THR A 593 -26.46 -22.16 46.34
CA THR A 593 -26.72 -22.56 47.73
C THR A 593 -27.21 -21.34 48.51
N ASP A 594 -27.86 -21.59 49.63
CA ASP A 594 -28.28 -20.61 50.64
C ASP A 594 -27.30 -20.51 51.82
N ASP A 595 -26.38 -21.46 51.95
CA ASP A 595 -25.36 -21.51 53.00
C ASP A 595 -23.94 -21.48 52.39
N PRO A 596 -23.09 -20.48 52.71
CA PRO A 596 -21.71 -20.42 52.22
C PRO A 596 -20.83 -21.60 52.66
N LYS A 597 -21.28 -22.43 53.60
CA LYS A 597 -20.60 -23.68 54.02
C LYS A 597 -21.10 -24.92 53.29
N ARG A 598 -22.21 -24.84 52.54
CA ARG A 598 -22.79 -25.94 51.77
C ARG A 598 -22.39 -25.80 50.30
N HIS A 599 -21.87 -26.86 49.72
CA HIS A 599 -21.63 -26.93 48.27
C HIS A 599 -22.96 -27.13 47.54
N GLY A 600 -23.21 -26.32 46.50
CA GLY A 600 -24.36 -26.48 45.60
C GLY A 600 -24.24 -27.73 44.72
N THR A 601 -25.39 -28.23 44.25
CA THR A 601 -25.52 -29.43 43.41
C THR A 601 -26.11 -29.08 42.04
N PHE A 602 -26.14 -30.03 41.10
CA PHE A 602 -26.86 -29.80 39.83
C PHE A 602 -28.36 -29.55 40.03
N ASP A 603 -29.01 -30.18 41.02
CA ASP A 603 -30.42 -29.92 41.32
C ASP A 603 -30.66 -28.50 41.85
N ASP A 604 -29.71 -27.94 42.61
CA ASP A 604 -29.77 -26.52 43.01
C ASP A 604 -29.67 -25.58 41.79
N VAL A 605 -28.90 -25.95 40.76
CA VAL A 605 -28.85 -25.21 39.48
C VAL A 605 -30.17 -25.32 38.74
N ILE A 606 -30.79 -26.51 38.69
CA ILE A 606 -32.10 -26.72 38.05
C ILE A 606 -33.14 -25.74 38.61
N ALA A 607 -33.14 -25.51 39.92
CA ALA A 607 -34.05 -24.56 40.57
C ALA A 607 -33.87 -23.11 40.10
N ARG A 608 -32.67 -22.74 39.61
CA ARG A 608 -32.35 -21.38 39.12
C ARG A 608 -32.68 -21.17 37.64
N LEU A 609 -32.79 -22.23 36.84
CA LEU A 609 -32.98 -22.13 35.37
C LEU A 609 -34.13 -21.21 34.94
N PRO A 610 -35.32 -21.19 35.59
CA PRO A 610 -36.40 -20.29 35.18
C PRO A 610 -35.99 -18.81 35.20
N ALA A 611 -35.23 -18.38 36.21
CA ALA A 611 -34.79 -16.99 36.31
C ALA A 611 -33.73 -16.63 35.24
N ILE A 612 -32.87 -17.58 34.87
CA ILE A 612 -31.88 -17.42 33.79
C ILE A 612 -32.59 -17.30 32.44
N ARG A 613 -33.60 -18.15 32.19
CA ARG A 613 -34.48 -18.05 31.02
C ARG A 613 -35.20 -16.70 30.97
N ASP A 614 -35.73 -16.21 32.09
CA ASP A 614 -36.46 -14.94 32.16
C ASP A 614 -35.55 -13.72 31.91
N MET A 615 -34.25 -13.83 32.19
CA MET A 615 -33.24 -12.87 31.73
C MET A 615 -32.96 -12.95 30.23
N GLY A 616 -33.46 -13.97 29.54
CA GLY A 616 -33.34 -14.12 28.09
C GLY A 616 -32.00 -14.68 27.62
N PHE A 617 -31.30 -15.44 28.45
CA PHE A 617 -30.10 -16.16 28.03
C PHE A 617 -30.45 -17.41 27.22
N ASP A 618 -29.52 -17.84 26.38
CA ASP A 618 -29.64 -19.04 25.52
C ASP A 618 -28.64 -20.12 25.94
N THR A 619 -27.51 -19.74 26.55
CA THR A 619 -26.44 -20.66 26.96
C THR A 619 -26.08 -20.45 28.42
N LEU A 620 -26.03 -21.53 29.19
CA LEU A 620 -25.55 -21.58 30.56
C LEU A 620 -24.15 -22.21 30.58
N TYR A 621 -23.15 -21.41 30.92
CA TYR A 621 -21.74 -21.77 30.93
C TYR A 621 -21.27 -22.10 32.36
N PHE A 622 -20.62 -23.25 32.53
CA PHE A 622 -19.98 -23.64 33.79
C PHE A 622 -18.46 -23.64 33.67
N PRO A 623 -17.74 -23.12 34.68
CA PRO A 623 -16.36 -23.51 34.96
C PRO A 623 -16.23 -25.04 35.07
N PRO A 624 -15.00 -25.60 35.11
CA PRO A 624 -14.83 -27.04 35.15
C PRO A 624 -15.63 -27.70 36.28
N ILE A 625 -16.39 -28.75 35.93
CA ILE A 625 -17.29 -29.49 36.83
C ILE A 625 -16.64 -30.77 37.39
N HIS A 626 -15.33 -30.91 37.21
CA HIS A 626 -14.56 -32.11 37.49
C HIS A 626 -14.02 -32.13 38.94
N PRO A 627 -13.58 -33.29 39.45
CA PRO A 627 -12.88 -33.37 40.73
C PRO A 627 -11.69 -32.39 40.82
N ILE A 628 -11.52 -31.76 41.99
CA ILE A 628 -10.48 -30.73 42.20
C ILE A 628 -9.34 -31.29 43.06
N GLY A 629 -8.10 -31.06 42.60
CA GLY A 629 -6.87 -31.47 43.30
C GLY A 629 -6.78 -30.97 44.74
N ARG A 630 -6.09 -31.74 45.59
CA ARG A 630 -5.81 -31.40 47.00
C ARG A 630 -4.37 -30.92 47.17
N ALA A 631 -3.43 -31.46 46.40
CA ALA A 631 -2.04 -31.02 46.39
C ALA A 631 -1.91 -29.58 45.87
N ASN A 632 -1.19 -28.73 46.61
CA ASN A 632 -0.98 -27.31 46.33
C ASN A 632 -2.28 -26.52 46.08
N ARG A 633 -3.42 -26.99 46.60
CA ARG A 633 -4.72 -26.34 46.43
C ARG A 633 -4.63 -24.88 46.90
N LYS A 634 -5.16 -23.97 46.07
CA LYS A 634 -5.30 -22.56 46.41
C LYS A 634 -6.45 -22.32 47.38
N GLY A 635 -6.21 -21.48 48.38
CA GLY A 635 -7.22 -21.02 49.33
C GLY A 635 -7.89 -19.72 48.87
N LYS A 636 -8.75 -19.17 49.74
CA LYS A 636 -9.45 -17.88 49.50
C LYS A 636 -8.51 -16.78 49.03
N ASN A 637 -9.03 -15.87 48.18
CA ASN A 637 -8.27 -14.75 47.61
C ASN A 637 -6.94 -15.16 46.95
N ASN A 638 -6.92 -16.32 46.26
CA ASN A 638 -5.74 -16.82 45.56
C ASN A 638 -4.55 -17.11 46.50
N SER A 639 -4.81 -17.43 47.77
CA SER A 639 -3.79 -17.83 48.75
C SER A 639 -3.08 -19.10 48.28
N LEU A 640 -1.76 -19.17 48.49
CA LEU A 640 -0.95 -20.35 48.18
C LEU A 640 -1.22 -21.53 49.12
N THR A 641 -1.89 -21.29 50.25
CA THR A 641 -2.24 -22.32 51.23
C THR A 641 -3.75 -22.32 51.42
N ALA A 642 -4.39 -23.46 51.14
CA ALA A 642 -5.80 -23.71 51.42
C ALA A 642 -6.03 -24.10 52.89
N GLU A 643 -7.10 -23.56 53.48
CA GLU A 643 -7.59 -23.98 54.79
C GLU A 643 -8.52 -25.19 54.68
N ALA A 644 -8.81 -25.84 55.81
CA ALA A 644 -9.76 -26.94 55.86
C ALA A 644 -11.16 -26.46 55.47
N GLY A 645 -11.69 -27.00 54.37
CA GLY A 645 -13.00 -26.62 53.83
C GLY A 645 -12.93 -25.69 52.62
N ASP A 646 -11.75 -25.15 52.26
CA ASP A 646 -11.60 -24.37 51.04
C ASP A 646 -11.88 -25.25 49.80
N PRO A 647 -12.80 -24.81 48.90
CA PRO A 647 -13.18 -25.62 47.75
C PRO A 647 -12.09 -25.68 46.68
N GLY A 648 -11.15 -24.72 46.67
CA GLY A 648 -10.09 -24.63 45.68
C GLY A 648 -10.55 -24.10 44.31
N SER A 649 -9.62 -24.00 43.37
CA SER A 649 -9.90 -23.59 42.00
C SER A 649 -10.52 -24.74 41.19
N PRO A 650 -11.67 -24.56 40.51
CA PRO A 650 -12.22 -25.57 39.60
C PRO A 650 -11.25 -25.94 38.46
N TYR A 651 -10.37 -25.01 38.07
CA TYR A 651 -9.37 -25.22 37.02
C TYR A 651 -8.21 -26.14 37.44
N ALA A 652 -8.10 -26.50 38.73
CA ALA A 652 -7.16 -27.51 39.22
C ALA A 652 -7.74 -28.93 39.07
N ILE A 653 -8.01 -29.30 37.81
CA ILE A 653 -8.76 -30.51 37.44
C ILE A 653 -7.97 -31.77 37.76
N GLY A 654 -8.62 -32.72 38.42
CA GLY A 654 -8.09 -34.06 38.68
C GLY A 654 -7.85 -34.31 40.15
N SER A 655 -8.32 -35.45 40.62
CA SER A 655 -7.98 -36.00 41.93
C SER A 655 -8.07 -37.53 41.87
N LYS A 656 -7.91 -38.21 43.01
CA LYS A 656 -8.16 -39.66 43.10
C LYS A 656 -9.59 -40.07 42.71
N GLU A 657 -10.52 -39.13 42.68
CA GLU A 657 -11.93 -39.34 42.34
C GLU A 657 -12.20 -39.28 40.83
N GLY A 658 -11.24 -38.82 40.00
CA GLY A 658 -11.37 -38.80 38.54
C GLY A 658 -10.70 -37.59 37.88
N GLY A 659 -10.74 -37.54 36.54
CA GLY A 659 -10.16 -36.49 35.70
C GLY A 659 -11.20 -35.70 34.91
N HIS A 660 -10.87 -35.37 33.65
CA HIS A 660 -11.72 -34.59 32.73
C HIS A 660 -12.97 -35.33 32.24
N ASP A 661 -13.06 -36.63 32.51
CA ASP A 661 -14.15 -37.55 32.20
C ASP A 661 -14.96 -37.93 33.45
N ALA A 662 -14.79 -37.19 34.55
CA ALA A 662 -15.49 -37.39 35.80
C ALA A 662 -16.20 -36.12 36.27
N ILE A 663 -17.25 -36.30 37.09
CA ILE A 663 -18.00 -35.21 37.74
C ILE A 663 -17.50 -35.08 39.18
N HIS A 664 -17.37 -33.84 39.65
CA HIS A 664 -17.01 -33.56 41.04
C HIS A 664 -18.06 -34.19 41.99
N PRO A 665 -17.67 -35.03 42.98
CA PRO A 665 -18.64 -35.80 43.76
C PRO A 665 -19.68 -34.97 44.52
N ALA A 666 -19.34 -33.73 44.89
CA ALA A 666 -20.26 -32.81 45.56
C ALA A 666 -21.33 -32.19 44.63
N LEU A 667 -21.15 -32.28 43.31
CA LEU A 667 -22.16 -31.83 42.32
C LEU A 667 -23.19 -32.90 42.02
N GLY A 668 -22.82 -34.18 42.15
CA GLY A 668 -23.62 -35.35 41.79
C GLY A 668 -22.84 -36.36 40.95
N GLY A 669 -23.55 -37.19 40.21
CA GLY A 669 -23.04 -38.09 39.18
C GLY A 669 -23.57 -37.76 37.78
N PHE A 670 -23.32 -38.66 36.81
CA PHE A 670 -23.77 -38.47 35.42
C PHE A 670 -25.28 -38.37 35.29
N ASP A 671 -26.05 -39.18 36.04
CA ASP A 671 -27.52 -39.10 36.04
C ASP A 671 -28.02 -37.72 36.50
N ASP A 672 -27.34 -37.07 37.44
CA ASP A 672 -27.69 -35.73 37.91
C ASP A 672 -27.35 -34.65 36.87
N PHE A 673 -26.23 -34.84 36.15
CA PHE A 673 -25.85 -33.98 35.04
C PHE A 673 -26.81 -34.10 33.85
N ASP A 674 -27.19 -35.32 33.47
CA ASP A 674 -28.15 -35.56 32.39
C ASP A 674 -29.52 -34.94 32.72
N ARG A 675 -29.97 -35.04 33.98
CA ARG A 675 -31.18 -34.31 34.44
C ARG A 675 -31.04 -32.80 34.28
N LEU A 676 -29.88 -32.23 34.59
CA LEU A 676 -29.64 -30.80 34.41
C LEU A 676 -29.67 -30.40 32.92
N VAL A 677 -29.03 -31.18 32.05
CA VAL A 677 -29.04 -30.94 30.60
C VAL A 677 -30.47 -30.99 30.06
N ASP A 678 -31.26 -31.99 30.44
CA ASP A 678 -32.67 -32.12 30.05
C ASP A 678 -33.52 -30.95 30.58
N ALA A 679 -33.31 -30.56 31.83
CA ALA A 679 -34.02 -29.43 32.44
C ALA A 679 -33.65 -28.10 31.78
N ALA A 680 -32.37 -27.88 31.44
CA ALA A 680 -31.90 -26.71 30.72
C ALA A 680 -32.52 -26.65 29.31
N ALA A 681 -32.50 -27.76 28.58
CA ALA A 681 -33.12 -27.86 27.25
C ALA A 681 -34.63 -27.56 27.30
N ALA A 682 -35.35 -28.04 28.32
CA ALA A 682 -36.77 -27.73 28.54
C ALA A 682 -37.03 -26.23 28.79
N GLN A 683 -36.04 -25.48 29.26
CA GLN A 683 -36.08 -24.02 29.41
C GLN A 683 -35.53 -23.26 28.19
N GLY A 684 -35.12 -23.98 27.13
CA GLY A 684 -34.48 -23.38 25.95
C GLY A 684 -33.03 -22.94 26.18
N LEU A 685 -32.34 -23.53 27.15
CA LEU A 685 -30.94 -23.25 27.49
C LEU A 685 -30.04 -24.40 27.03
N GLU A 686 -28.91 -24.07 26.42
CA GLU A 686 -27.82 -25.01 26.15
C GLU A 686 -26.80 -24.98 27.28
N ILE A 687 -26.21 -26.13 27.63
CA ILE A 687 -25.07 -26.18 28.55
C ILE A 687 -23.77 -26.01 27.75
N ALA A 688 -22.94 -25.07 28.20
CA ALA A 688 -21.55 -24.93 27.78
C ALA A 688 -20.61 -25.34 28.92
N LEU A 689 -19.63 -26.19 28.60
CA LEU A 689 -18.61 -26.58 29.57
C LEU A 689 -17.28 -25.92 29.27
N ASP A 690 -16.57 -25.55 30.33
CA ASP A 690 -15.15 -25.22 30.25
C ASP A 690 -14.34 -26.44 29.83
N PHE A 691 -13.42 -26.25 28.88
CA PHE A 691 -12.46 -27.24 28.44
C PHE A 691 -11.04 -26.71 28.65
N ALA A 692 -10.50 -26.95 29.83
CA ALA A 692 -9.14 -26.56 30.22
C ALA A 692 -8.17 -27.74 30.09
N ILE A 693 -7.27 -27.69 29.11
CA ILE A 693 -6.20 -28.67 28.96
C ILE A 693 -5.07 -28.37 29.95
N GLN A 694 -5.20 -28.95 31.15
CA GLN A 694 -4.22 -28.92 32.24
C GLN A 694 -4.63 -29.93 33.33
N CYS A 695 -3.73 -30.24 34.25
CA CYS A 695 -4.00 -31.23 35.31
C CYS A 695 -3.55 -30.69 36.67
N SER A 696 -4.26 -31.02 37.74
CA SER A 696 -3.72 -30.89 39.09
C SER A 696 -2.60 -31.93 39.31
N PRO A 697 -1.72 -31.75 40.31
CA PRO A 697 -0.74 -32.78 40.68
C PRO A 697 -1.34 -34.13 41.10
N ASP A 698 -2.64 -34.18 41.41
CA ASP A 698 -3.36 -35.38 41.81
C ASP A 698 -4.12 -36.06 40.66
N HIS A 699 -4.04 -35.53 39.43
CA HIS A 699 -4.78 -36.07 38.28
C HIS A 699 -4.32 -37.51 37.92
N PRO A 700 -5.24 -38.46 37.65
CA PRO A 700 -4.88 -39.87 37.36
C PRO A 700 -3.85 -40.05 36.24
N TRP A 701 -3.95 -39.26 35.16
CA TRP A 701 -3.00 -39.28 34.04
C TRP A 701 -1.53 -39.06 34.43
N LEU A 702 -1.21 -38.39 35.52
CA LEU A 702 0.20 -38.26 35.96
C LEU A 702 0.81 -39.61 36.33
N LYS A 703 -0.01 -40.55 36.83
CA LYS A 703 0.39 -41.91 37.16
C LYS A 703 0.20 -42.86 35.97
N GLU A 704 -0.90 -42.73 35.25
CA GLU A 704 -1.28 -43.64 34.15
C GLU A 704 -0.48 -43.36 32.86
N HIS A 705 -0.15 -42.09 32.62
CA HIS A 705 0.51 -41.60 31.41
C HIS A 705 1.63 -40.59 31.74
N PRO A 706 2.66 -40.99 32.51
CA PRO A 706 3.72 -40.07 32.92
C PRO A 706 4.47 -39.45 31.72
N GLY A 707 4.54 -40.15 30.58
CA GLY A 707 5.14 -39.67 29.33
C GLY A 707 4.40 -38.53 28.64
N TRP A 708 3.21 -38.13 29.11
CA TRP A 708 2.48 -36.96 28.61
C TRP A 708 2.87 -35.64 29.29
N PHE A 709 3.77 -35.68 30.28
CA PHE A 709 4.13 -34.52 31.09
C PHE A 709 5.63 -34.26 31.06
N ALA A 710 6.00 -32.98 31.20
CA ALA A 710 7.39 -32.58 31.28
C ALA A 710 7.89 -32.67 32.75
N TRP A 711 8.68 -33.71 33.02
CA TRP A 711 9.36 -33.90 34.31
C TRP A 711 10.72 -33.20 34.33
N ARG A 712 11.05 -32.55 35.44
CA ARG A 712 12.40 -32.04 35.67
C ARG A 712 13.38 -33.18 35.95
N PRO A 713 14.70 -32.97 35.78
CA PRO A 713 15.70 -34.00 36.08
C PRO A 713 15.68 -34.52 37.53
N ASP A 714 15.15 -33.74 38.47
CA ASP A 714 14.99 -34.13 39.88
C ASP A 714 13.68 -34.90 40.17
N GLY A 715 12.88 -35.17 39.14
CA GLY A 715 11.59 -35.85 39.25
C GLY A 715 10.44 -34.93 39.66
N SER A 716 10.65 -33.62 39.81
CA SER A 716 9.57 -32.66 40.08
C SER A 716 8.84 -32.22 38.81
N LEU A 717 7.55 -31.87 38.91
CA LEU A 717 6.78 -31.32 37.80
C LEU A 717 6.96 -29.80 37.69
N LYS A 718 7.05 -29.30 36.46
CA LYS A 718 6.99 -27.86 36.19
C LYS A 718 5.52 -27.42 36.23
N TYR A 719 5.16 -26.62 37.24
CA TYR A 719 3.83 -26.02 37.34
C TYR A 719 3.57 -25.04 36.19
N ALA A 720 2.31 -24.81 35.86
CA ALA A 720 1.93 -23.92 34.77
C ALA A 720 2.13 -22.44 35.14
N GLU A 721 2.50 -21.64 34.14
CA GLU A 721 2.64 -20.19 34.28
C GLU A 721 2.06 -19.50 33.03
N ASN A 722 1.41 -18.36 33.22
CA ASN A 722 1.10 -17.41 32.15
C ASN A 722 1.58 -16.02 32.62
N PRO A 723 2.87 -15.69 32.39
CA PRO A 723 3.51 -14.55 33.04
C PRO A 723 2.70 -13.25 32.94
N PRO A 724 2.48 -12.52 34.06
CA PRO A 724 3.06 -12.73 35.39
C PRO A 724 2.31 -13.73 36.30
N LYS A 725 1.21 -14.34 35.86
CA LYS A 725 0.39 -15.28 36.67
C LYS A 725 1.10 -16.62 36.84
N LYS A 726 1.10 -17.15 38.07
CA LYS A 726 1.64 -18.47 38.44
C LYS A 726 0.52 -19.37 38.97
N TYR A 727 0.53 -20.63 38.56
CA TYR A 727 -0.49 -21.61 38.90
C TYR A 727 0.17 -22.87 39.50
N GLN A 728 0.50 -22.80 40.79
CA GLN A 728 1.19 -23.86 41.53
C GLN A 728 0.32 -25.12 41.75
N ASP A 729 -0.99 -24.98 41.57
CA ASP A 729 -2.03 -25.99 41.70
C ASP A 729 -2.25 -26.81 40.40
N ILE A 730 -1.55 -26.48 39.31
CA ILE A 730 -1.69 -27.17 38.02
C ILE A 730 -0.35 -27.39 37.30
N VAL A 731 -0.35 -28.40 36.43
CA VAL A 731 0.72 -28.78 35.52
C VAL A 731 0.17 -28.89 34.09
N ASN A 732 1.02 -28.60 33.11
CA ASN A 732 0.67 -28.70 31.69
C ASN A 732 1.09 -30.05 31.12
N VAL A 733 0.31 -30.55 30.17
CA VAL A 733 0.71 -31.66 29.29
C VAL A 733 1.69 -31.19 28.22
N ASP A 734 2.56 -32.08 27.76
CA ASP A 734 3.44 -31.88 26.63
C ASP A 734 2.85 -32.57 25.39
N PHE A 735 2.40 -31.76 24.44
CA PHE A 735 1.71 -32.23 23.23
C PHE A 735 2.59 -32.99 22.25
N TYR A 736 3.91 -32.90 22.40
CA TYR A 736 4.89 -33.50 21.50
C TYR A 736 5.94 -34.32 22.25
N ALA A 737 5.69 -34.67 23.52
CA ALA A 737 6.47 -35.71 24.18
C ALA A 737 6.40 -37.01 23.37
N GLU A 738 7.44 -37.84 23.49
CA GLU A 738 7.62 -39.06 22.68
C GLU A 738 6.39 -39.98 22.70
N ASP A 739 5.76 -40.11 23.88
CA ASP A 739 4.57 -40.96 24.09
C ASP A 739 3.23 -40.23 23.91
N ALA A 740 3.25 -38.92 23.62
CA ALA A 740 2.04 -38.09 23.57
C ALA A 740 1.26 -38.25 22.25
N VAL A 741 1.94 -38.51 21.13
CA VAL A 741 1.27 -38.62 19.82
C VAL A 741 1.23 -40.08 19.38
N PRO A 742 0.04 -40.67 19.08
CA PRO A 742 -1.28 -40.03 19.02
C PRO A 742 -2.07 -40.04 20.33
N GLY A 743 -1.58 -40.69 21.39
CA GLY A 743 -2.36 -41.02 22.59
C GLY A 743 -3.04 -39.84 23.28
N LEU A 744 -2.28 -38.80 23.63
CA LEU A 744 -2.79 -37.59 24.28
C LEU A 744 -3.80 -36.84 23.40
N TRP A 745 -3.54 -36.77 22.09
CA TRP A 745 -4.42 -36.07 21.14
C TRP A 745 -5.78 -36.77 21.02
N LEU A 746 -5.76 -38.11 20.94
CA LEU A 746 -6.98 -38.93 20.92
C LEU A 746 -7.73 -38.83 22.25
N ALA A 747 -7.04 -38.87 23.39
CA ALA A 747 -7.65 -38.74 24.71
C ALA A 747 -8.41 -37.41 24.86
N TRP A 748 -7.82 -36.29 24.43
CA TRP A 748 -8.51 -34.99 24.47
C TRP A 748 -9.74 -34.93 23.55
N ARG A 749 -9.66 -35.51 22.35
CA ARG A 749 -10.83 -35.62 21.47
C ARG A 749 -11.92 -36.46 22.13
N ASP A 750 -11.55 -37.59 22.73
CA ASP A 750 -12.50 -38.53 23.32
C ASP A 750 -13.21 -37.96 24.55
N VAL A 751 -12.53 -37.11 25.34
CA VAL A 751 -13.16 -36.30 26.40
C VAL A 751 -14.26 -35.41 25.83
N VAL A 752 -14.01 -34.70 24.72
CA VAL A 752 -15.05 -33.85 24.11
C VAL A 752 -16.20 -34.70 23.58
N LEU A 753 -15.92 -35.84 22.92
CA LEU A 753 -16.96 -36.75 22.42
C LEU A 753 -17.81 -37.36 23.54
N LEU A 754 -17.22 -37.65 24.70
CA LEU A 754 -17.95 -38.08 25.90
C LEU A 754 -18.99 -37.03 26.29
N TRP A 755 -18.59 -35.78 26.49
CA TRP A 755 -19.51 -34.71 26.89
C TRP A 755 -20.55 -34.41 25.80
N VAL A 756 -20.19 -34.53 24.52
CA VAL A 756 -21.15 -34.46 23.40
C VAL A 756 -22.20 -35.57 23.50
N SER A 757 -21.83 -36.77 23.95
CA SER A 757 -22.78 -37.88 24.16
C SER A 757 -23.76 -37.63 25.31
N HIS A 758 -23.38 -36.79 26.28
CA HIS A 758 -24.23 -36.26 27.36
C HIS A 758 -24.94 -34.94 27.00
N GLY A 759 -25.03 -34.59 25.70
CA GLY A 759 -25.80 -33.45 25.21
C GLY A 759 -25.09 -32.10 25.21
N VAL A 760 -23.82 -32.01 25.63
CA VAL A 760 -23.05 -30.75 25.59
C VAL A 760 -22.59 -30.45 24.16
N LYS A 761 -23.06 -29.34 23.59
CA LYS A 761 -22.73 -28.92 22.21
C LYS A 761 -21.85 -27.68 22.13
N VAL A 762 -21.42 -27.17 23.29
CA VAL A 762 -20.70 -25.91 23.39
C VAL A 762 -19.55 -26.07 24.38
N PHE A 763 -18.35 -25.72 23.94
CA PHE A 763 -17.14 -25.79 24.75
C PHE A 763 -16.46 -24.43 24.77
N ARG A 764 -16.32 -23.85 25.98
CA ARG A 764 -15.43 -22.69 26.21
C ARG A 764 -14.04 -23.25 26.46
N VAL A 765 -13.13 -23.04 25.53
CA VAL A 765 -11.78 -23.57 25.61
C VAL A 765 -10.88 -22.57 26.32
N ASP A 766 -10.28 -23.00 27.43
CA ASP A 766 -9.40 -22.19 28.26
C ASP A 766 -8.02 -22.01 27.61
N ASN A 767 -7.58 -20.75 27.49
CA ASN A 767 -6.24 -20.38 27.03
C ASN A 767 -5.72 -21.20 25.81
N PRO A 768 -6.46 -21.37 24.70
CA PRO A 768 -6.06 -22.22 23.58
C PRO A 768 -4.77 -21.75 22.90
N HIS A 769 -4.42 -20.46 23.03
CA HIS A 769 -3.19 -19.86 22.53
C HIS A 769 -1.91 -20.43 23.18
N THR A 770 -2.03 -21.14 24.30
CA THR A 770 -0.91 -21.83 24.97
C THR A 770 -0.72 -23.27 24.50
N LYS A 771 -1.59 -23.77 23.61
CA LYS A 771 -1.59 -25.14 23.09
C LYS A 771 -1.32 -25.12 21.56
N PRO A 772 -0.80 -26.21 20.96
CA PRO A 772 -0.39 -26.18 19.55
C PRO A 772 -1.55 -25.94 18.57
N LEU A 773 -1.35 -25.04 17.61
CA LEU A 773 -2.33 -24.77 16.56
C LEU A 773 -2.71 -26.01 15.72
N PRO A 774 -1.78 -26.89 15.31
CA PRO A 774 -2.14 -28.09 14.55
C PRO A 774 -3.05 -29.05 15.32
N PHE A 775 -2.90 -29.12 16.65
CA PHE A 775 -3.79 -29.92 17.50
C PHE A 775 -5.22 -29.39 17.45
N TRP A 776 -5.41 -28.08 17.61
CA TRP A 776 -6.75 -27.48 17.55
C TRP A 776 -7.39 -27.61 16.17
N GLU A 777 -6.63 -27.37 15.11
CA GLU A 777 -7.12 -27.52 13.72
C GLU A 777 -7.60 -28.95 13.45
N TRP A 778 -6.81 -29.95 13.88
CA TRP A 778 -7.17 -31.36 13.76
C TRP A 778 -8.38 -31.73 14.63
N MET A 779 -8.35 -31.43 15.93
CA MET A 779 -9.37 -31.88 16.89
C MET A 779 -10.74 -31.28 16.57
N ILE A 780 -10.80 -29.97 16.30
CA ILE A 780 -12.06 -29.31 15.92
C ILE A 780 -12.57 -29.87 14.58
N GLY A 781 -11.68 -30.08 13.61
CA GLY A 781 -12.02 -30.69 12.32
C GLY A 781 -12.58 -32.10 12.46
N ASP A 782 -11.97 -32.94 13.29
CA ASP A 782 -12.38 -34.33 13.52
C ASP A 782 -13.75 -34.40 14.21
N ILE A 783 -13.97 -33.58 15.25
CA ILE A 783 -15.25 -33.51 15.95
C ILE A 783 -16.36 -33.02 15.03
N ARG A 784 -16.13 -31.92 14.29
CA ARG A 784 -17.16 -31.33 13.43
C ARG A 784 -17.45 -32.11 12.16
N LYS A 785 -16.59 -33.09 11.81
CA LYS A 785 -16.91 -34.09 10.79
C LYS A 785 -18.04 -35.03 11.21
N ILE A 786 -18.17 -35.28 12.52
CA ILE A 786 -19.18 -36.17 13.10
C ILE A 786 -20.36 -35.36 13.66
N HIS A 787 -20.06 -34.27 14.37
CA HIS A 787 -20.99 -33.37 15.04
C HIS A 787 -20.77 -31.92 14.58
N PRO A 788 -21.21 -31.55 13.36
CA PRO A 788 -20.99 -30.21 12.78
C PRO A 788 -21.68 -29.07 13.54
N ASP A 789 -22.57 -29.41 14.47
CA ASP A 789 -23.32 -28.55 15.38
C ASP A 789 -22.51 -28.08 16.61
N VAL A 790 -21.35 -28.70 16.91
CA VAL A 790 -20.53 -28.34 18.07
C VAL A 790 -19.85 -26.98 17.88
N ILE A 791 -19.93 -26.13 18.91
CA ILE A 791 -19.33 -24.80 18.97
C ILE A 791 -18.13 -24.80 19.92
N PHE A 792 -17.03 -24.22 19.47
CA PHE A 792 -15.86 -23.93 20.30
C PHE A 792 -15.67 -22.41 20.43
N LEU A 793 -15.63 -21.93 21.67
CA LEU A 793 -15.29 -20.55 22.02
C LEU A 793 -13.83 -20.50 22.48
N ALA A 794 -12.99 -19.70 21.79
CA ALA A 794 -11.60 -19.49 22.18
C ALA A 794 -11.47 -18.38 23.24
N GLU A 795 -11.05 -18.72 24.46
CA GLU A 795 -10.62 -17.72 25.44
C GLU A 795 -9.15 -17.36 25.24
N ALA A 796 -8.89 -16.45 24.29
CA ALA A 796 -7.53 -16.06 23.94
C ALA A 796 -7.33 -14.55 24.06
N PHE A 797 -6.87 -14.10 25.22
CA PHE A 797 -6.42 -12.72 25.43
C PHE A 797 -4.92 -12.60 25.12
N THR A 798 -4.59 -12.50 23.84
CA THR A 798 -3.22 -12.50 23.30
C THR A 798 -3.15 -11.68 22.02
N ALA A 799 -1.97 -11.42 21.46
CA ALA A 799 -1.81 -10.58 20.27
C ALA A 799 -2.78 -10.93 19.11
N PRO A 800 -3.27 -9.93 18.34
CA PRO A 800 -4.32 -10.14 17.33
C PRO A 800 -4.03 -11.26 16.32
N ALA A 801 -2.77 -11.39 15.87
CA ALA A 801 -2.38 -12.42 14.91
C ALA A 801 -2.70 -13.84 15.41
N MET A 802 -2.48 -14.12 16.69
CA MET A 802 -2.79 -15.41 17.30
C MET A 802 -4.30 -15.60 17.47
N MET A 803 -5.02 -14.58 17.95
CA MET A 803 -6.50 -14.63 18.06
C MET A 803 -7.16 -14.92 16.71
N TYR A 804 -6.73 -14.22 15.66
CA TYR A 804 -7.25 -14.42 14.31
C TYR A 804 -6.86 -15.78 13.74
N ARG A 805 -5.66 -16.28 14.05
CA ARG A 805 -5.28 -17.64 13.64
C ARG A 805 -6.16 -18.70 14.27
N LEU A 806 -6.51 -18.59 15.56
CA LEU A 806 -7.46 -19.49 16.22
C LEU A 806 -8.84 -19.45 15.55
N GLY A 807 -9.33 -18.25 15.21
CA GLY A 807 -10.55 -18.09 14.41
C GLY A 807 -10.46 -18.84 13.07
N LYS A 808 -9.36 -18.70 12.33
CA LYS A 808 -9.17 -19.35 11.01
C LYS A 808 -9.17 -20.88 11.08
N ILE A 809 -8.53 -21.47 12.10
CA ILE A 809 -8.34 -22.93 12.18
C ILE A 809 -9.56 -23.71 12.68
N GLY A 810 -10.63 -23.04 13.14
CA GLY A 810 -11.91 -23.72 13.39
C GLY A 810 -12.76 -23.21 14.56
N PHE A 811 -12.22 -22.37 15.45
CA PHE A 811 -12.98 -21.87 16.61
C PHE A 811 -14.17 -21.03 16.16
N SER A 812 -15.40 -21.47 16.47
CA SER A 812 -16.64 -20.81 16.05
C SER A 812 -16.77 -19.38 16.57
N GLN A 813 -16.30 -19.14 17.79
CA GLN A 813 -16.40 -17.88 18.52
C GLN A 813 -15.07 -17.55 19.20
N SER A 814 -14.86 -16.27 19.50
CA SER A 814 -13.63 -15.81 20.16
C SER A 814 -13.94 -14.74 21.21
N TYR A 815 -13.33 -14.85 22.39
CA TYR A 815 -13.21 -13.71 23.31
C TYR A 815 -12.48 -12.54 22.63
N THR A 816 -12.59 -11.35 23.21
CA THR A 816 -12.20 -10.11 22.55
C THR A 816 -11.57 -9.12 23.51
N TYR A 817 -11.07 -8.01 22.98
CA TYR A 817 -10.56 -6.91 23.80
C TYR A 817 -11.63 -5.98 24.36
N PHE A 818 -12.91 -6.34 24.26
CA PHE A 818 -14.04 -5.46 24.59
C PHE A 818 -13.89 -4.82 25.98
N THR A 819 -13.51 -5.59 27.00
CA THR A 819 -13.35 -5.12 28.39
C THR A 819 -12.29 -4.02 28.56
N TRP A 820 -11.34 -3.92 27.63
CA TRP A 820 -10.29 -2.88 27.60
C TRP A 820 -10.52 -1.84 26.48
N ARG A 821 -11.75 -1.70 25.98
CA ARG A 821 -12.18 -0.64 25.07
C ARG A 821 -13.33 0.12 25.72
N ASN A 822 -13.06 1.33 26.18
CA ASN A 822 -14.00 2.11 27.00
C ASN A 822 -14.34 3.46 26.37
N HIS A 823 -13.43 4.01 25.55
CA HIS A 823 -13.63 5.30 24.90
C HIS A 823 -14.25 5.15 23.51
N LYS A 824 -14.86 6.24 23.01
CA LYS A 824 -15.56 6.28 21.71
C LYS A 824 -14.67 5.82 20.55
N ALA A 825 -13.47 6.37 20.44
CA ALA A 825 -12.51 6.01 19.41
C ALA A 825 -12.09 4.54 19.49
N GLU A 826 -11.73 4.07 20.69
CA GLU A 826 -11.34 2.68 20.94
C GLU A 826 -12.41 1.67 20.51
N LEU A 827 -13.69 1.93 20.87
CA LEU A 827 -14.82 1.08 20.51
C LEU A 827 -15.12 1.12 19.01
N ALA A 828 -15.10 2.32 18.42
CA ALA A 828 -15.34 2.50 17.00
C ALA A 828 -14.26 1.80 16.16
N GLU A 829 -12.98 2.08 16.42
CA GLU A 829 -11.86 1.46 15.71
C GLU A 829 -11.89 -0.06 15.80
N TYR A 830 -12.17 -0.61 16.99
CA TYR A 830 -12.20 -2.06 17.16
C TYR A 830 -13.35 -2.73 16.39
N ILE A 831 -14.54 -2.14 16.39
CA ILE A 831 -15.66 -2.68 15.61
C ILE A 831 -15.43 -2.50 14.11
N GLU A 832 -14.82 -1.39 13.68
CA GLU A 832 -14.48 -1.18 12.28
C GLU A 832 -13.42 -2.17 11.80
N GLU A 833 -12.41 -2.48 12.62
CA GLU A 833 -11.44 -3.55 12.33
C GLU A 833 -12.16 -4.87 12.05
N LEU A 834 -13.06 -5.28 12.97
CA LEU A 834 -13.77 -6.55 12.88
C LEU A 834 -14.76 -6.63 11.70
N THR A 835 -15.27 -5.50 11.22
CA THR A 835 -16.33 -5.45 10.20
C THR A 835 -15.84 -5.08 8.80
N LYS A 836 -14.78 -4.27 8.68
CA LYS A 836 -14.27 -3.75 7.41
C LYS A 836 -13.03 -4.49 6.89
N THR A 837 -12.34 -5.26 7.74
CA THR A 837 -11.12 -5.99 7.36
C THR A 837 -11.36 -7.52 7.26
N ALA A 838 -10.30 -8.30 7.03
CA ALA A 838 -10.38 -9.75 6.84
C ALA A 838 -11.12 -10.57 7.94
N PRO A 839 -11.09 -10.21 9.25
CA PRO A 839 -11.78 -10.92 10.32
C PRO A 839 -13.29 -11.08 10.08
N LYS A 840 -13.94 -10.20 9.30
CA LYS A 840 -15.37 -10.32 8.96
C LYS A 840 -15.76 -11.69 8.39
N GLU A 841 -14.81 -12.38 7.76
CA GLU A 841 -15.05 -13.67 7.11
C GLU A 841 -14.90 -14.87 8.05
N PHE A 842 -14.21 -14.75 9.19
CA PHE A 842 -13.85 -15.91 10.02
C PHE A 842 -13.87 -15.67 11.53
N TYR A 843 -13.97 -14.44 12.00
CA TYR A 843 -13.89 -14.09 13.43
C TYR A 843 -15.25 -13.63 13.95
N ARG A 844 -15.74 -14.26 15.02
CA ARG A 844 -17.03 -13.90 15.64
C ARG A 844 -16.78 -13.42 17.08
N PRO A 845 -16.90 -12.11 17.36
CA PRO A 845 -16.51 -11.51 18.62
C PRO A 845 -17.53 -11.80 19.72
N HIS A 846 -17.14 -12.57 20.75
CA HIS A 846 -17.97 -12.82 21.92
C HIS A 846 -17.71 -11.78 23.02
N PHE A 847 -18.67 -10.88 23.24
CA PHE A 847 -18.51 -9.76 24.18
C PHE A 847 -19.02 -10.17 25.56
N PHE A 848 -18.12 -10.76 26.35
CA PHE A 848 -18.31 -10.87 27.79
C PHE A 848 -18.10 -9.50 28.46
N VAL A 849 -19.05 -9.07 29.29
CA VAL A 849 -18.96 -7.80 30.04
C VAL A 849 -18.03 -7.90 31.25
N ASN A 850 -17.89 -9.11 31.79
CA ASN A 850 -16.97 -9.50 32.85
C ASN A 850 -16.67 -11.01 32.71
N THR A 851 -15.64 -11.48 33.41
CA THR A 851 -15.36 -12.91 33.60
C THR A 851 -14.85 -13.13 35.02
N PRO A 852 -14.76 -14.37 35.54
CA PRO A 852 -14.20 -14.61 36.87
C PRO A 852 -12.75 -14.10 37.06
N ASP A 853 -12.03 -13.91 35.96
CA ASP A 853 -10.66 -13.39 35.91
C ASP A 853 -10.55 -11.89 35.59
N ILE A 854 -11.63 -11.29 35.08
CA ILE A 854 -11.66 -9.91 34.61
C ILE A 854 -12.87 -9.21 35.22
N ASN A 855 -12.60 -8.49 36.31
CA ASN A 855 -13.38 -7.36 36.84
C ASN A 855 -12.81 -6.08 36.20
N PRO A 856 -13.36 -5.60 35.07
CA PRO A 856 -12.79 -4.50 34.30
C PRO A 856 -12.61 -3.24 35.15
N VAL A 857 -11.47 -2.56 35.03
CA VAL A 857 -11.15 -1.34 35.80
C VAL A 857 -12.26 -0.28 35.70
N PHE A 858 -12.89 -0.16 34.53
CA PHE A 858 -14.02 0.75 34.33
C PHE A 858 -15.16 0.48 35.32
N LEU A 859 -15.53 -0.79 35.54
CA LEU A 859 -16.65 -1.17 36.41
C LEU A 859 -16.35 -0.96 37.90
N GLN A 860 -15.08 -1.04 38.30
CA GLN A 860 -14.65 -0.96 39.70
C GLN A 860 -15.08 0.36 40.38
N ASN A 861 -15.18 1.44 39.61
CA ASN A 861 -15.48 2.78 40.13
C ASN A 861 -16.71 3.45 39.50
N SER A 862 -17.36 2.85 38.51
CA SER A 862 -18.45 3.49 37.76
C SER A 862 -19.83 3.41 38.42
N GLY A 863 -19.98 2.60 39.48
CA GLY A 863 -21.29 2.27 40.05
C GLY A 863 -22.25 1.63 39.05
N ARG A 864 -23.54 1.56 39.41
CA ARG A 864 -24.61 0.98 38.59
C ARG A 864 -24.68 1.53 37.14
N PRO A 865 -24.50 2.85 36.88
CA PRO A 865 -24.48 3.38 35.51
C PRO A 865 -23.49 2.67 34.59
N GLY A 866 -22.26 2.42 35.05
CA GLY A 866 -21.25 1.77 34.21
C GLY A 866 -21.59 0.34 33.83
N PHE A 867 -22.21 -0.44 34.73
CA PHE A 867 -22.70 -1.78 34.39
C PHE A 867 -23.74 -1.74 33.28
N ARG A 868 -24.67 -0.77 33.32
CA ARG A 868 -25.68 -0.57 32.28
C ARG A 868 -25.06 -0.15 30.94
N ILE A 869 -24.06 0.73 30.97
CA ILE A 869 -23.28 1.14 29.78
C ILE A 869 -22.61 -0.07 29.14
N ARG A 870 -21.92 -0.90 29.92
CA ARG A 870 -21.23 -2.08 29.38
C ARG A 870 -22.21 -3.14 28.87
N ALA A 871 -23.34 -3.33 29.56
CA ALA A 871 -24.39 -4.26 29.14
C ALA A 871 -24.96 -3.87 27.77
N VAL A 872 -25.39 -2.62 27.58
CA VAL A 872 -25.97 -2.18 26.30
C VAL A 872 -24.93 -2.30 25.18
N LEU A 873 -23.70 -1.82 25.38
CA LEU A 873 -22.64 -1.89 24.37
C LEU A 873 -22.36 -3.33 23.94
N ALA A 874 -22.22 -4.27 24.89
CA ALA A 874 -21.98 -5.66 24.58
C ALA A 874 -23.15 -6.29 23.81
N ALA A 875 -24.37 -6.01 24.28
CA ALA A 875 -25.61 -6.57 23.76
C ALA A 875 -25.98 -6.07 22.35
N THR A 876 -25.57 -4.87 21.95
CA THR A 876 -25.98 -4.28 20.66
C THR A 876 -24.85 -4.20 19.64
N LEU A 877 -23.58 -4.20 20.05
CA LEU A 877 -22.44 -4.18 19.11
C LEU A 877 -22.06 -5.58 18.60
N SER A 878 -22.37 -6.64 19.35
CA SER A 878 -22.13 -8.02 18.93
C SER A 878 -23.38 -8.89 19.02
N GLY A 879 -23.52 -9.83 18.08
CA GLY A 879 -24.50 -10.91 18.19
C GLY A 879 -24.21 -11.88 19.35
N LEU A 880 -22.98 -11.89 19.88
CA LEU A 880 -22.56 -12.76 20.97
C LEU A 880 -22.32 -11.95 22.25
N PHE A 881 -23.18 -12.14 23.25
CA PHE A 881 -23.18 -11.41 24.52
C PHE A 881 -22.94 -12.38 25.67
N GLY A 882 -22.05 -12.06 26.61
CA GLY A 882 -21.76 -12.91 27.76
C GLY A 882 -21.78 -12.13 29.07
N VAL A 883 -22.26 -12.78 30.13
CA VAL A 883 -22.33 -12.23 31.50
C VAL A 883 -21.87 -13.29 32.48
N TYR A 884 -20.97 -12.93 33.41
CA TYR A 884 -20.65 -13.76 34.57
C TYR A 884 -21.43 -13.30 35.80
N SER A 885 -22.04 -14.26 36.49
CA SER A 885 -22.95 -14.06 37.63
C SER A 885 -22.35 -13.15 38.70
N GLY A 886 -23.15 -12.17 39.14
CA GLY A 886 -22.73 -11.07 40.01
C GLY A 886 -22.64 -9.74 39.27
N PHE A 887 -22.50 -9.76 37.94
CA PHE A 887 -22.59 -8.56 37.11
C PHE A 887 -23.95 -7.89 37.22
N GLU A 888 -25.03 -8.67 37.24
CA GLU A 888 -26.39 -8.16 37.38
C GLU A 888 -26.62 -7.47 38.73
N LEU A 889 -25.83 -7.82 39.75
CA LEU A 889 -25.84 -7.21 41.08
C LEU A 889 -24.87 -6.03 41.19
N CYS A 890 -24.19 -5.67 40.09
CA CYS A 890 -23.16 -4.64 40.04
C CYS A 890 -21.98 -4.92 41.00
N GLU A 891 -21.59 -6.18 41.17
CA GLU A 891 -20.41 -6.55 41.96
C GLU A 891 -19.14 -6.00 41.30
N ALA A 892 -18.43 -5.12 42.00
CA ALA A 892 -17.29 -4.36 41.46
C ALA A 892 -16.03 -4.40 42.34
N ALA A 893 -16.12 -4.96 43.55
CA ALA A 893 -15.01 -5.02 44.49
C ALA A 893 -13.83 -5.82 43.90
N ALA A 894 -12.65 -5.18 43.84
CA ALA A 894 -11.44 -5.76 43.28
C ALA A 894 -10.37 -5.97 44.34
N LEU A 895 -9.46 -6.91 44.09
CA LEU A 895 -8.17 -6.92 44.79
C LEU A 895 -7.42 -5.62 44.42
N PRO A 896 -6.82 -4.90 45.40
CA PRO A 896 -6.21 -3.60 45.14
C PRO A 896 -5.22 -3.61 43.97
N GLY A 897 -5.45 -2.75 42.98
CA GLY A 897 -4.60 -2.60 41.78
C GLY A 897 -4.65 -3.77 40.80
N ARG A 898 -5.67 -4.64 40.89
CA ARG A 898 -5.85 -5.79 40.01
C ARG A 898 -7.22 -5.79 39.35
N GLU A 899 -7.35 -6.54 38.26
CA GLU A 899 -8.64 -6.86 37.63
C GLU A 899 -9.28 -8.13 38.22
N GLU A 900 -8.72 -8.70 39.29
CA GLU A 900 -9.33 -9.85 39.98
C GLU A 900 -10.39 -9.37 40.97
N TYR A 901 -11.53 -10.05 41.02
CA TYR A 901 -12.55 -9.85 42.05
C TYR A 901 -11.99 -10.10 43.45
N ALA A 902 -12.36 -9.23 44.40
CA ALA A 902 -12.17 -9.51 45.82
C ALA A 902 -13.10 -10.67 46.24
N ASP A 903 -12.57 -11.56 47.08
CA ASP A 903 -13.29 -12.74 47.56
C ASP A 903 -13.82 -13.58 46.38
N SER A 904 -12.93 -13.78 45.39
CA SER A 904 -13.30 -14.40 44.10
C SER A 904 -13.94 -15.77 44.28
N GLU A 905 -15.10 -15.95 43.63
CA GLU A 905 -15.84 -17.22 43.56
C GLU A 905 -15.02 -18.38 42.99
N LYS A 906 -13.89 -18.10 42.33
CA LYS A 906 -12.92 -19.14 41.92
C LYS A 906 -12.32 -19.89 43.10
N TYR A 907 -12.23 -19.28 44.28
CA TYR A 907 -11.56 -19.88 45.45
C TYR A 907 -12.49 -20.09 46.65
N GLU A 908 -13.75 -19.66 46.56
CA GLU A 908 -14.75 -19.85 47.63
C GLU A 908 -16.17 -20.07 47.08
N ILE A 909 -17.07 -20.55 47.93
CA ILE A 909 -18.51 -20.66 47.67
C ILE A 909 -19.15 -19.30 47.96
N ARG A 910 -19.88 -18.75 46.99
CA ARG A 910 -20.40 -17.37 47.04
C ARG A 910 -21.92 -17.32 46.82
N PRO A 911 -22.75 -17.57 47.85
CA PRO A 911 -24.20 -17.41 47.74
C PRO A 911 -24.56 -15.94 47.53
N ARG A 912 -25.60 -15.68 46.73
CA ARG A 912 -26.03 -14.33 46.33
C ARG A 912 -27.52 -14.10 46.62
N ASP A 913 -27.84 -12.89 47.07
CA ASP A 913 -29.21 -12.37 47.02
C ASP A 913 -29.48 -11.79 45.63
N TRP A 914 -30.12 -12.58 44.78
CA TRP A 914 -30.40 -12.21 43.40
C TRP A 914 -31.39 -11.04 43.25
N GLN A 915 -32.12 -10.68 44.32
CA GLN A 915 -33.07 -9.57 44.31
C GLN A 915 -32.54 -8.33 45.05
N ALA A 916 -31.24 -8.29 45.33
CA ALA A 916 -30.60 -7.15 45.97
C ALA A 916 -30.97 -5.81 45.26
N PRO A 917 -31.35 -4.76 46.00
CA PRO A 917 -31.71 -3.47 45.42
C PRO A 917 -30.58 -2.88 44.58
N GLY A 918 -30.93 -2.25 43.45
CA GLY A 918 -29.94 -1.65 42.55
C GLY A 918 -29.39 -2.59 41.46
N ASN A 919 -29.87 -3.84 41.40
CA ASN A 919 -29.54 -4.75 40.30
C ASN A 919 -29.99 -4.20 38.91
N ILE A 920 -29.46 -4.82 37.86
CA ILE A 920 -29.73 -4.48 36.45
C ILE A 920 -30.34 -5.65 35.68
N ILE A 921 -31.01 -6.57 36.38
CA ILE A 921 -31.68 -7.74 35.77
C ILE A 921 -32.66 -7.28 34.67
N ALA A 922 -33.45 -6.24 34.95
CA ALA A 922 -34.41 -5.69 33.99
C ALA A 922 -33.74 -5.15 32.72
N ASP A 923 -32.57 -4.52 32.82
CA ASP A 923 -31.80 -4.05 31.66
C ASP A 923 -31.32 -5.24 30.82
N ILE A 924 -30.77 -6.28 31.46
CA ILE A 924 -30.32 -7.51 30.77
C ILE A 924 -31.50 -8.20 30.07
N THR A 925 -32.63 -8.35 30.74
CA THR A 925 -33.87 -8.90 30.16
C THR A 925 -34.33 -8.09 28.96
N LEU A 926 -34.37 -6.76 29.07
CA LEU A 926 -34.72 -5.86 27.97
C LEU A 926 -33.79 -6.07 26.77
N LEU A 927 -32.49 -6.04 26.99
CA LEU A 927 -31.49 -6.16 25.93
C LEU A 927 -31.57 -7.51 25.21
N ASN A 928 -31.70 -8.62 25.94
CA ASN A 928 -31.87 -9.95 25.35
C ASN A 928 -33.19 -10.08 24.58
N ARG A 929 -34.28 -9.49 25.08
CA ARG A 929 -35.56 -9.43 24.36
C ARG A 929 -35.41 -8.68 23.02
N LEU A 930 -34.77 -7.51 23.03
CA LEU A 930 -34.56 -6.72 21.82
C LEU A 930 -33.65 -7.46 20.82
N ARG A 931 -32.57 -8.06 21.29
CA ARG A 931 -31.67 -8.89 20.48
C ARG A 931 -32.39 -10.02 19.75
N ARG A 932 -33.30 -10.72 20.44
CA ARG A 932 -34.13 -11.78 19.85
C ARG A 932 -35.15 -11.24 18.85
N ALA A 933 -35.77 -10.10 19.15
CA ALA A 933 -36.81 -9.50 18.32
C ALA A 933 -36.28 -8.84 17.04
N HIS A 934 -35.03 -8.36 17.04
CA HIS A 934 -34.46 -7.58 15.93
C HIS A 934 -33.22 -8.29 15.33
N PRO A 935 -33.34 -8.93 14.15
CA PRO A 935 -32.22 -9.60 13.47
C PRO A 935 -30.99 -8.70 13.25
N ALA A 936 -31.18 -7.39 13.13
CA ALA A 936 -30.09 -6.42 13.02
C ALA A 936 -29.12 -6.41 14.23
N LEU A 937 -29.57 -6.86 15.42
CA LEU A 937 -28.77 -6.99 16.63
C LEU A 937 -28.11 -8.38 16.78
N GLN A 938 -28.39 -9.31 15.85
CA GLN A 938 -27.86 -10.67 15.89
C GLN A 938 -26.49 -10.81 15.19
N THR A 939 -25.89 -9.70 14.77
CA THR A 939 -24.58 -9.67 14.11
C THR A 939 -23.84 -8.35 14.39
N HIS A 940 -22.52 -8.41 14.34
CA HIS A 940 -21.65 -7.23 14.39
C HIS A 940 -21.40 -6.64 13.00
N LEU A 941 -21.57 -7.43 11.91
CA LEU A 941 -21.14 -7.10 10.55
C LEU A 941 -21.85 -5.89 9.92
N ASN A 942 -23.05 -5.56 10.38
CA ASN A 942 -23.85 -4.45 9.88
C ASN A 942 -23.65 -3.14 10.66
N THR A 943 -22.73 -3.05 11.65
CA THR A 943 -22.57 -1.80 12.43
C THR A 943 -22.15 -0.61 11.56
N ARG A 944 -22.81 0.54 11.76
CA ARG A 944 -22.47 1.82 11.15
C ARG A 944 -22.35 2.88 12.24
N PHE A 945 -21.22 3.56 12.35
CA PHE A 945 -21.06 4.67 13.29
C PHE A 945 -21.55 5.98 12.67
N TYR A 946 -22.25 6.78 13.46
CA TYR A 946 -22.79 8.07 13.06
C TYR A 946 -22.27 9.18 13.97
N VAL A 947 -22.47 10.43 13.55
CA VAL A 947 -21.97 11.59 14.27
C VAL A 947 -22.95 12.00 15.37
N ALA A 948 -22.44 11.97 16.61
CA ALA A 948 -22.96 12.74 17.74
C ALA A 948 -21.85 13.70 18.19
N HIS A 949 -22.16 14.99 18.32
CA HIS A 949 -21.22 16.07 18.63
C HIS A 949 -20.83 16.12 20.12
N ASN A 950 -20.49 14.96 20.68
CA ASN A 950 -19.92 14.78 22.02
C ASN A 950 -19.08 13.50 22.03
N ASP A 951 -17.84 13.58 22.51
CA ASP A 951 -16.92 12.44 22.55
C ASP A 951 -17.25 11.43 23.66
N SER A 952 -18.04 11.83 24.64
CA SER A 952 -18.62 10.95 25.66
C SER A 952 -19.87 10.22 25.16
N ILE A 953 -20.39 10.50 23.96
CA ILE A 953 -21.56 9.78 23.40
C ILE A 953 -21.13 8.97 22.17
N LEU A 954 -21.30 7.65 22.27
CA LEU A 954 -21.17 6.74 21.13
C LEU A 954 -22.54 6.55 20.48
N TYR A 955 -22.62 6.79 19.17
CA TYR A 955 -23.86 6.72 18.40
C TYR A 955 -23.66 5.90 17.12
N TYR A 956 -24.52 4.89 16.92
CA TYR A 956 -24.40 3.94 15.80
C TYR A 956 -25.75 3.34 15.40
N GLY A 957 -25.80 2.84 14.17
CA GLY A 957 -26.93 2.12 13.60
C GLY A 957 -26.64 0.66 13.29
N LYS A 958 -27.71 -0.12 13.29
CA LYS A 958 -27.77 -1.53 12.93
C LYS A 958 -28.91 -1.68 11.92
N PRO A 959 -28.66 -1.54 10.61
CA PRO A 959 -29.69 -1.68 9.58
C PRO A 959 -30.15 -3.13 9.49
N SER A 960 -31.44 -3.32 9.18
CA SER A 960 -31.98 -4.61 8.76
C SER A 960 -31.35 -5.05 7.43
N SER A 961 -31.34 -6.36 7.16
CA SER A 961 -30.71 -6.91 5.94
C SER A 961 -31.39 -6.46 4.65
N ASP A 962 -32.68 -6.13 4.71
CA ASP A 962 -33.49 -5.62 3.61
C ASP A 962 -33.56 -4.08 3.56
N GLY A 963 -32.93 -3.38 4.52
CA GLY A 963 -32.94 -1.93 4.61
C GLY A 963 -34.29 -1.31 4.98
N SER A 964 -35.26 -2.10 5.45
CA SER A 964 -36.58 -1.61 5.85
C SER A 964 -36.56 -0.78 7.13
N ASP A 965 -35.64 -1.07 8.05
CA ASP A 965 -35.48 -0.31 9.30
C ASP A 965 -34.02 -0.27 9.78
N ILE A 966 -33.76 0.61 10.74
CA ILE A 966 -32.47 0.74 11.40
C ILE A 966 -32.70 0.81 12.91
N ILE A 967 -31.99 -0.03 13.66
CA ILE A 967 -31.89 0.14 15.12
C ILE A 967 -30.77 1.13 15.40
N LEU A 968 -31.12 2.29 15.95
CA LEU A 968 -30.19 3.32 16.41
C LEU A 968 -29.92 3.15 17.90
N VAL A 969 -28.66 3.29 18.30
CA VAL A 969 -28.24 3.21 19.69
C VAL A 969 -27.35 4.40 20.02
N ALA A 970 -27.73 5.15 21.06
CA ALA A 970 -26.92 6.21 21.65
C ALA A 970 -26.55 5.81 23.08
N VAL A 971 -25.27 5.89 23.44
CA VAL A 971 -24.76 5.49 24.76
C VAL A 971 -23.82 6.56 25.30
N SER A 972 -24.08 7.06 26.50
CA SER A 972 -23.11 7.84 27.29
C SER A 972 -22.04 6.90 27.80
N LEU A 973 -20.77 7.23 27.55
CA LEU A 973 -19.60 6.53 28.06
C LEU A 973 -19.10 7.13 29.40
N ASP A 974 -19.70 8.25 29.83
CA ASP A 974 -19.47 8.85 31.15
C ASP A 974 -20.52 8.32 32.14
N PRO A 975 -20.12 7.52 33.15
CA PRO A 975 -21.04 6.97 34.14
C PRO A 975 -21.34 7.96 35.29
N PHE A 976 -20.74 9.15 35.31
CA PHE A 976 -20.79 10.08 36.44
C PHE A 976 -21.60 11.34 36.15
N HIS A 977 -21.58 11.84 34.93
CA HIS A 977 -22.22 13.12 34.58
C HIS A 977 -23.25 12.99 33.45
N PRO A 978 -24.26 13.86 33.44
CA PRO A 978 -25.16 13.98 32.30
C PRO A 978 -24.39 14.41 31.05
N GLN A 979 -24.71 13.81 29.91
CA GLN A 979 -24.08 14.10 28.62
C GLN A 979 -25.15 14.49 27.59
N GLU A 980 -24.85 15.50 26.78
CA GLU A 980 -25.73 15.99 25.72
C GLU A 980 -25.01 16.04 24.38
N ALA A 981 -25.74 15.85 23.29
CA ALA A 981 -25.22 16.03 21.95
C ALA A 981 -26.31 16.39 20.94
N ASP A 982 -25.93 17.22 19.98
CA ASP A 982 -26.61 17.23 18.68
C ASP A 982 -26.12 16.04 17.85
N PHE A 983 -27.03 15.38 17.15
CA PHE A 983 -26.72 14.20 16.34
C PHE A 983 -27.52 14.18 15.03
N GLU A 984 -27.01 13.41 14.07
CA GLU A 984 -27.64 13.26 12.76
C GLU A 984 -28.51 11.99 12.70
N VAL A 985 -29.77 12.15 12.31
CA VAL A 985 -30.62 11.03 11.89
C VAL A 985 -30.17 10.60 10.49
N PRO A 986 -29.87 9.31 10.25
CA PRO A 986 -29.26 8.86 9.00
C PRO A 986 -30.27 8.73 7.85
N LEU A 987 -30.91 9.85 7.48
CA LEU A 987 -31.94 9.92 6.44
C LEU A 987 -31.46 9.41 5.07
N TRP A 988 -30.16 9.60 4.77
CA TRP A 988 -29.55 9.16 3.53
C TRP A 988 -29.52 7.64 3.35
N GLU A 989 -29.54 6.86 4.44
CA GLU A 989 -29.60 5.39 4.38
C GLU A 989 -30.93 4.90 3.78
N PHE A 990 -31.99 5.72 3.89
CA PHE A 990 -33.29 5.47 3.25
C PHE A 990 -33.49 6.26 1.95
N GLY A 991 -32.45 6.94 1.45
CA GLY A 991 -32.56 7.81 0.27
C GLY A 991 -33.43 9.05 0.48
N LEU A 992 -33.64 9.48 1.73
CA LEU A 992 -34.44 10.65 2.07
C LEU A 992 -33.57 11.93 2.09
N PRO A 993 -34.14 13.11 1.74
CA PRO A 993 -33.41 14.38 1.82
C PRO A 993 -33.25 14.84 3.29
N ASP A 994 -32.34 15.80 3.53
CA ASP A 994 -32.03 16.31 4.88
C ASP A 994 -33.22 16.91 5.66
N HIS A 995 -34.32 17.26 4.98
CA HIS A 995 -35.56 17.77 5.57
C HIS A 995 -36.67 16.70 5.65
N GLY A 996 -36.34 15.44 5.33
CA GLY A 996 -37.23 14.29 5.39
C GLY A 996 -37.68 13.95 6.81
N SER A 997 -38.54 12.93 6.91
CA SER A 997 -39.07 12.46 8.19
C SER A 997 -39.05 10.94 8.26
N VAL A 998 -38.85 10.43 9.48
CA VAL A 998 -38.86 8.99 9.81
C VAL A 998 -39.80 8.75 10.99
N ALA A 999 -40.46 7.59 11.01
CA ALA A 999 -41.09 7.08 12.23
C ALA A 999 -40.01 6.55 13.17
N VAL A 1000 -40.21 6.80 14.46
CA VAL A 1000 -39.30 6.42 15.53
C VAL A 1000 -40.09 5.70 16.61
N GLU A 1001 -39.59 4.55 17.03
CA GLU A 1001 -40.07 3.81 18.20
C GLU A 1001 -38.93 3.73 19.21
N ASP A 1002 -39.14 4.22 20.43
CA ASP A 1002 -38.23 4.00 21.56
C ASP A 1002 -38.41 2.57 22.07
N LEU A 1003 -37.40 1.73 21.89
CA LEU A 1003 -37.48 0.31 22.20
C LEU A 1003 -37.30 -0.01 23.68
N ALA A 1004 -36.80 0.95 24.47
CA ALA A 1004 -36.69 0.80 25.92
C ALA A 1004 -38.04 1.11 26.59
N GLU A 1005 -38.72 2.18 26.16
CA GLU A 1005 -39.93 2.69 26.80
C GLU A 1005 -41.24 2.39 26.03
N GLY A 1006 -41.16 2.06 24.74
CA GLY A 1006 -42.30 1.70 23.87
C GLY A 1006 -43.04 2.87 23.22
N TYR A 1007 -42.59 4.12 23.39
CA TYR A 1007 -43.24 5.29 22.80
C TYR A 1007 -42.93 5.44 21.30
N HIS A 1008 -43.90 5.94 20.54
CA HIS A 1008 -43.79 6.17 19.11
C HIS A 1008 -43.91 7.66 18.79
N PHE A 1009 -43.04 8.17 17.91
CA PHE A 1009 -43.04 9.57 17.47
C PHE A 1009 -42.37 9.71 16.09
N HIS A 1010 -42.24 10.94 15.59
CA HIS A 1010 -41.55 11.24 14.34
C HIS A 1010 -40.40 12.20 14.55
N TRP A 1011 -39.27 11.94 13.89
CA TRP A 1011 -38.25 12.96 13.69
C TRP A 1011 -38.43 13.59 12.31
N ARG A 1012 -38.25 14.91 12.25
CA ARG A 1012 -38.24 15.69 11.01
C ARG A 1012 -36.95 16.48 10.95
N GLY A 1013 -36.29 16.40 9.80
CA GLY A 1013 -34.98 17.00 9.62
C GLY A 1013 -33.85 16.13 10.15
N LYS A 1014 -32.66 16.33 9.57
CA LYS A 1014 -31.45 15.58 9.85
C LYS A 1014 -30.95 15.76 11.29
N TYR A 1015 -31.03 16.96 11.85
CA TYR A 1015 -30.43 17.28 13.16
C TYR A 1015 -31.44 17.13 14.29
N GLN A 1016 -31.07 16.37 15.32
CA GLN A 1016 -31.83 16.18 16.55
C GLN A 1016 -30.91 16.37 17.77
N HIS A 1017 -31.50 16.51 18.96
CA HIS A 1017 -30.78 16.71 20.22
C HIS A 1017 -31.12 15.61 21.22
N ILE A 1018 -30.13 15.16 22.00
CA ILE A 1018 -30.30 14.15 23.06
C ILE A 1018 -29.60 14.59 24.34
N ARG A 1019 -30.21 14.29 25.49
CA ARG A 1019 -29.62 14.32 26.82
C ARG A 1019 -29.69 12.93 27.46
N LEU A 1020 -28.57 12.41 27.94
CA LEU A 1020 -28.45 11.13 28.64
C LEU A 1020 -27.98 11.38 30.07
N GLU A 1021 -28.74 10.87 31.03
CA GLU A 1021 -28.41 10.93 32.47
C GLU A 1021 -27.67 9.64 32.88
N PRO A 1022 -26.82 9.64 33.92
CA PRO A 1022 -26.17 8.41 34.41
C PRO A 1022 -27.16 7.29 34.76
N GLU A 1023 -28.32 7.64 35.30
CA GLU A 1023 -29.42 6.73 35.62
C GLU A 1023 -30.22 6.28 34.39
N GLN A 1024 -29.92 6.80 33.19
CA GLN A 1024 -30.49 6.37 31.92
C GLN A 1024 -29.45 6.56 30.79
N PRO A 1025 -28.32 5.81 30.83
CA PRO A 1025 -27.13 6.15 30.08
C PRO A 1025 -27.22 5.78 28.59
N TYR A 1026 -28.35 5.27 28.12
CA TYR A 1026 -28.54 4.92 26.72
C TYR A 1026 -29.97 5.17 26.23
N ARG A 1027 -30.10 5.24 24.90
CA ARG A 1027 -31.37 5.16 24.17
C ARG A 1027 -31.22 4.19 23.00
N ILE A 1028 -32.29 3.46 22.74
CA ILE A 1028 -32.37 2.50 21.63
C ILE A 1028 -33.66 2.81 20.87
N TRP A 1029 -33.54 3.13 19.60
CA TRP A 1029 -34.67 3.43 18.74
C TRP A 1029 -34.71 2.50 17.55
N ARG A 1030 -35.91 2.19 17.06
CA ARG A 1030 -36.11 1.70 15.70
C ARG A 1030 -36.60 2.85 14.83
N ILE A 1031 -35.93 3.09 13.72
CA ILE A 1031 -36.37 4.05 12.71
C ILE A 1031 -36.71 3.35 11.40
N SER A 1032 -37.73 3.85 10.71
CA SER A 1032 -38.16 3.32 9.42
C SER A 1032 -38.69 4.45 8.52
N PRO A 1033 -38.67 4.27 7.19
CA PRO A 1033 -39.25 5.23 6.28
C PRO A 1033 -40.79 5.21 6.38
N GLY A 1034 -41.39 6.36 6.74
CA GLY A 1034 -42.85 6.58 6.74
C GLY A 1034 -43.38 7.17 8.05
N GLY A 1035 -44.40 8.05 8.08
CA GLY A 1035 -45.13 8.66 6.97
C GLY A 1035 -45.84 9.94 7.39
N ALA A 1036 -45.65 11.00 6.61
CA ALA A 1036 -46.62 12.07 6.39
C ALA A 1036 -46.38 12.59 4.97
N SER A 1037 -47.19 12.13 4.02
CA SER A 1037 -47.58 12.95 2.88
C SER A 1037 -48.33 14.18 3.36
#